data_AF-A0A9C5ZGP2-F1
#
_entry.id   AF-A0A9C5ZGP2-F1
#
_cell.length_a   1.000
_cell.length_b   1.000
_cell.length_c   1.000
_cell.angle_alpha   90.00
_cell.angle_beta   90.00
_cell.angle_gamma   90.00
#
_symmetry.space_group_name_H-M   'P 1'
#
loop_
_entity.id
_entity.type
_entity.pdbx_description
1 polymer ?
#
loop_
_entity_poly.entity_id
_entity_poly.type
_entity_poly.pdbx_seq_one_letter_code
_entity_poly.pdbx_strand_id
1 'polypeptide(L)'
;MLNKLSLIRFEAQHNVCNAILSLALVLSVVYLYNFFNQSDDVKHYKRNFNMISLNLNNIDELLLHDSADTARGRNANCTIWTCVNIYRCGQDRIKVFVYPLQEYVDANSGERAAHLTNEFYQILNAIVKSPYYTPNPNKACLFVPSIDLLNQNNIRAALVNKALGSLEYWSDGQNHLLFNMLPGTHPSYNRVIDVNTDQAIILGGGFDSWAYRVGFDVSIPVWSSLLRKDVTVKSYNEEYLLIAAQLNIFPKHLWILQNISEEHPNEMLFLKQCENSSLTRCSVHFKRSAFQYPKVLGKGTFCLLGRSLRLGQPDLLEMLAYNCIPVVAVDNYVLPFEDVIDWRLASIRIRESELASVVDKLKVVSTNRKEELKNQGRLLYNKYFRSLEALTLTILEYLQCRIFPHNNRDRRNWNFLDSSSGRGMNPLFLSRVVNRAEGFTAVILTYDRVDSLFLLIEKLSLVSSLHSILIVWNNQQKAPPLLSALPVISRSIKIVHTRDNRLSNRFFPYKEIQTESILTIDDDINMLTADEVDFGYEVWREFPDRIVGFPSRLHVWNNFSSHWRYESEWTNQISMVLTGAAFLHKYWSYMYTYRMPPIIKQIVDSRMNCEDIAMNFLIANVTNKPPIKVTPRKKFKCPECTNNEMLSADLNHMRERSYCINEFTQIYGRMPLRAVEFRADPVLFKDNFPEKLKRFSDMGTL
;
A
#
# COMPACT_ATOMS: atom_id res chain seq x y z
N MET A 1 38.50 -26.64 -56.57
CA MET A 1 38.45 -26.23 -55.14
C MET A 1 37.09 -25.69 -54.70
N LEU A 2 36.35 -24.96 -55.56
CA LEU A 2 35.04 -24.37 -55.19
C LEU A 2 33.92 -25.39 -54.88
N ASN A 3 33.91 -26.58 -55.49
CA ASN A 3 32.91 -27.63 -55.21
C ASN A 3 33.13 -28.42 -53.91
N LYS A 4 34.32 -28.37 -53.30
CA LYS A 4 34.57 -29.02 -51.99
C LYS A 4 34.13 -28.13 -50.82
N LEU A 5 34.15 -26.82 -50.99
CA LEU A 5 33.74 -25.86 -49.95
C LEU A 5 32.21 -25.75 -49.81
N SER A 6 31.43 -26.00 -50.88
CA SER A 6 29.97 -26.02 -50.82
C SER A 6 29.43 -27.25 -50.08
N LEU A 7 30.05 -28.42 -50.26
CA LEU A 7 29.67 -29.65 -49.54
C LEU A 7 29.89 -29.53 -48.03
N ILE A 8 31.04 -28.97 -47.62
CA ILE A 8 31.39 -28.79 -46.19
C ILE A 8 30.46 -27.77 -45.52
N ARG A 9 30.00 -26.74 -46.26
CA ARG A 9 29.02 -25.77 -45.74
C ARG A 9 27.64 -26.38 -45.51
N PHE A 10 27.23 -27.31 -46.39
CA PHE A 10 25.93 -27.98 -46.29
C PHE A 10 25.92 -28.99 -45.13
N GLU A 11 27.00 -29.76 -44.94
CA GLU A 11 27.16 -30.65 -43.77
C GLU A 11 27.24 -29.89 -42.45
N ALA A 12 27.95 -28.75 -42.43
CA ALA A 12 28.03 -27.91 -41.24
C ALA A 12 26.68 -27.29 -40.86
N GLN A 13 25.89 -26.80 -41.83
CA GLN A 13 24.53 -26.31 -41.58
C GLN A 13 23.60 -27.41 -41.10
N HIS A 14 23.70 -28.62 -41.65
CA HIS A 14 22.87 -29.75 -41.24
C HIS A 14 23.19 -30.20 -39.80
N ASN A 15 24.48 -30.20 -39.43
CA ASN A 15 24.93 -30.54 -38.08
C ASN A 15 24.52 -29.49 -37.05
N VAL A 16 24.57 -28.19 -37.39
CA VAL A 16 24.07 -27.12 -36.51
C VAL A 16 22.55 -27.21 -36.34
N CYS A 17 21.81 -27.50 -37.40
CA CYS A 17 20.36 -27.67 -37.30
C CYS A 17 19.98 -28.87 -36.42
N ASN A 18 20.69 -29.98 -36.56
CA ASN A 18 20.50 -31.17 -35.72
C ASN A 18 20.89 -30.91 -34.25
N ALA A 19 21.92 -30.10 -33.98
CA ALA A 19 22.31 -29.68 -32.64
C ALA A 19 21.24 -28.77 -31.99
N ILE A 20 20.63 -27.86 -32.76
CA ILE A 20 19.54 -27.01 -32.27
C ILE A 20 18.27 -27.82 -31.99
N LEU A 21 17.94 -28.77 -32.87
CA LEU A 21 16.80 -29.68 -32.69
C LEU A 21 16.97 -30.59 -31.46
N SER A 22 18.17 -31.13 -31.25
CA SER A 22 18.45 -31.94 -30.05
C SER A 22 18.44 -31.10 -28.77
N LEU A 23 18.96 -29.86 -28.79
CA LEU A 23 18.87 -28.95 -27.65
C LEU A 23 17.42 -28.57 -27.33
N ALA A 24 16.61 -28.27 -28.35
CA ALA A 24 15.19 -27.98 -28.18
C ALA A 24 14.41 -29.18 -27.63
N LEU A 25 14.78 -30.39 -28.03
CA LEU A 25 14.19 -31.63 -27.51
C LEU A 25 14.59 -31.90 -26.06
N VAL A 26 15.85 -31.64 -25.69
CA VAL A 26 16.29 -31.75 -24.29
C VAL A 26 15.59 -30.70 -23.43
N LEU A 27 15.49 -29.45 -23.91
CA LEU A 27 14.78 -28.39 -23.19
C LEU A 27 13.28 -28.67 -23.05
N SER A 28 12.64 -29.26 -24.07
CA SER A 28 11.24 -29.64 -24.00
C SER A 28 11.01 -30.84 -23.07
N VAL A 29 11.93 -31.81 -23.04
CA VAL A 29 11.90 -32.94 -22.08
C VAL A 29 12.15 -32.45 -20.66
N VAL A 30 13.08 -31.51 -20.42
CA VAL A 30 13.31 -30.90 -19.10
C VAL A 30 12.11 -30.06 -18.68
N TYR A 31 11.51 -29.30 -19.61
CA TYR A 31 10.28 -28.55 -19.36
C TYR A 31 9.12 -29.48 -19.02
N LEU A 32 8.93 -30.57 -19.78
CA LEU A 32 7.91 -31.58 -19.51
C LEU A 32 8.18 -32.31 -18.21
N TYR A 33 9.42 -32.66 -17.90
CA TYR A 33 9.81 -33.29 -16.64
C TYR A 33 9.54 -32.38 -15.44
N ASN A 34 9.88 -31.10 -15.53
CA ASN A 34 9.56 -30.11 -14.49
C ASN A 34 8.05 -29.85 -14.40
N PHE A 35 7.33 -29.82 -15.52
CA PHE A 35 5.88 -29.67 -15.56
C PHE A 35 5.17 -30.89 -14.96
N PHE A 36 5.65 -32.10 -15.26
CA PHE A 36 5.13 -33.34 -14.69
C PHE A 36 5.50 -33.49 -13.21
N ASN A 37 6.71 -33.14 -12.76
CA ASN A 37 7.05 -33.13 -11.33
C ASN A 37 6.26 -32.07 -10.56
N GLN A 38 6.00 -30.90 -11.13
CA GLN A 38 5.17 -29.87 -10.49
C GLN A 38 3.69 -30.28 -10.47
N SER A 39 3.23 -31.00 -11.51
CA SER A 39 1.88 -31.59 -11.59
C SER A 39 1.74 -32.83 -10.70
N ASP A 40 2.80 -33.60 -10.52
CA ASP A 40 2.88 -34.75 -9.61
C ASP A 40 3.03 -34.30 -8.17
N ASP A 41 3.67 -33.16 -7.87
CA ASP A 41 3.57 -32.53 -6.54
C ASP A 41 2.13 -32.10 -6.26
N VAL A 42 1.41 -31.52 -7.23
CA VAL A 42 -0.02 -31.17 -7.09
C VAL A 42 -0.91 -32.42 -6.97
N LYS A 43 -0.59 -33.51 -7.66
CA LYS A 43 -1.34 -34.79 -7.61
C LYS A 43 -0.98 -35.66 -6.40
N HIS A 44 0.28 -35.68 -5.95
CA HIS A 44 0.71 -36.31 -4.69
C HIS A 44 0.20 -35.52 -3.48
N TYR A 45 0.11 -34.19 -3.56
CA TYR A 45 -0.54 -33.36 -2.54
C TYR A 45 -2.03 -33.69 -2.38
N LYS A 46 -2.69 -34.12 -3.46
CA LYS A 46 -4.07 -34.66 -3.42
C LYS A 46 -4.16 -36.11 -2.91
N ARG A 47 -3.06 -36.88 -2.90
CA ARG A 47 -3.10 -38.33 -2.64
C ARG A 47 -2.69 -38.76 -1.23
N ASN A 48 -1.91 -37.98 -0.49
CA ASN A 48 -1.29 -38.48 0.76
C ASN A 48 -1.58 -37.70 2.07
N PHE A 49 -2.45 -36.70 2.08
CA PHE A 49 -2.97 -36.14 3.34
C PHE A 49 -4.45 -35.80 3.17
N ASN A 50 -5.32 -36.57 3.82
CA ASN A 50 -6.74 -36.27 3.84
C ASN A 50 -6.94 -34.87 4.45
N MET A 51 -7.63 -34.01 3.71
CA MET A 51 -8.07 -32.70 4.19
C MET A 51 -8.84 -32.90 5.50
N ILE A 52 -8.66 -32.03 6.48
CA ILE A 52 -9.40 -32.14 7.73
C ILE A 52 -10.90 -32.04 7.42
N SER A 53 -11.66 -33.05 7.82
CA SER A 53 -13.10 -33.05 7.62
C SER A 53 -13.73 -32.27 8.76
N LEU A 54 -14.28 -31.10 8.47
CA LEU A 54 -15.07 -30.31 9.43
C LEU A 54 -16.50 -30.90 9.54
N ASN A 55 -16.61 -32.18 9.89
CA ASN A 55 -17.90 -32.87 9.97
C ASN A 55 -18.60 -32.52 11.30
N LEU A 56 -19.77 -31.89 11.21
CA LEU A 56 -20.57 -31.51 12.38
C LEU A 56 -21.33 -32.69 13.01
N ASN A 57 -21.42 -33.84 12.32
CA ASN A 57 -22.23 -34.97 12.80
C ASN A 57 -21.51 -35.79 13.89
N ASN A 58 -20.18 -35.78 13.92
CA ASN A 58 -19.35 -36.50 14.89
C ASN A 58 -18.25 -35.54 15.38
N ILE A 59 -18.51 -34.79 16.45
CA ILE A 59 -17.51 -33.95 17.12
C ILE A 59 -17.10 -34.67 18.40
N ASP A 60 -15.80 -34.91 18.56
CA ASP A 60 -15.27 -35.58 19.75
C ASP A 60 -15.31 -34.64 20.96
N GLU A 61 -15.70 -35.18 22.11
CA GLU A 61 -15.68 -34.46 23.40
C GLU A 61 -14.35 -34.67 24.11
N LEU A 62 -13.71 -33.58 24.55
CA LEU A 62 -12.52 -33.59 25.40
C LEU A 62 -12.88 -33.10 26.80
N LEU A 63 -12.64 -33.95 27.81
CA LEU A 63 -12.89 -33.64 29.21
C LEU A 63 -11.73 -32.83 29.81
N LEU A 64 -12.05 -31.66 30.34
CA LEU A 64 -11.12 -30.78 31.05
C LEU A 64 -11.18 -31.08 32.55
N HIS A 65 -10.07 -31.59 33.09
CA HIS A 65 -9.91 -31.83 34.52
C HIS A 65 -9.39 -30.58 35.26
N ASP A 66 -9.52 -30.55 36.58
CA ASP A 66 -9.04 -29.42 37.40
C ASP A 66 -7.53 -29.28 37.43
N SER A 67 -6.80 -30.36 37.19
CA SER A 67 -5.34 -30.37 37.05
C SER A 67 -4.85 -29.95 35.67
N ALA A 68 -5.73 -29.60 34.73
CA ALA A 68 -5.32 -29.18 33.39
C ALA A 68 -4.54 -27.87 33.43
N ASP A 69 -3.43 -27.82 32.69
CA ASP A 69 -2.64 -26.61 32.52
C ASP A 69 -3.50 -25.48 31.95
N THR A 70 -3.24 -24.26 32.43
CA THR A 70 -3.96 -23.07 31.96
C THR A 70 -3.03 -22.21 31.12
N ALA A 71 -3.56 -21.65 30.02
CA ALA A 71 -2.84 -20.67 29.24
C ALA A 71 -2.41 -19.47 30.13
N ARG A 72 -1.30 -18.83 29.78
CA ARG A 72 -0.75 -17.69 30.53
C ARG A 72 -1.40 -16.36 30.15
N GLY A 73 -1.28 -15.38 31.06
CA GLY A 73 -1.81 -14.03 30.86
C GLY A 73 -1.24 -13.36 29.62
N ARG A 74 -2.04 -12.47 29.01
CA ARG A 74 -1.68 -11.77 27.78
C ARG A 74 -0.36 -10.98 27.91
N ASN A 75 0.55 -11.17 26.96
CA ASN A 75 1.76 -10.35 26.84
C ASN A 75 1.47 -9.09 26.00
N ALA A 76 1.56 -7.92 26.64
CA ALA A 76 1.30 -6.63 25.99
C ALA A 76 2.45 -6.17 25.06
N ASN A 77 3.67 -6.67 25.25
CA ASN A 77 4.87 -6.21 24.55
C ASN A 77 5.20 -7.03 23.29
N CYS A 78 4.21 -7.72 22.73
CA CYS A 78 4.40 -8.55 21.55
C CYS A 78 4.52 -7.74 20.25
N THR A 79 5.54 -8.09 19.48
CA THR A 79 5.74 -7.68 18.08
C THR A 79 5.85 -8.92 17.21
N ILE A 80 5.71 -8.75 15.88
CA ILE A 80 5.81 -9.88 14.94
C ILE A 80 7.18 -10.59 15.03
N TRP A 81 8.22 -9.88 15.48
CA TRP A 81 9.58 -10.42 15.58
C TRP A 81 9.88 -11.10 16.93
N THR A 82 9.06 -10.84 17.96
CA THR A 82 9.31 -11.30 19.34
C THR A 82 8.38 -12.44 19.75
N CYS A 83 7.11 -12.37 19.37
CA CYS A 83 6.08 -13.33 19.79
C CYS A 83 5.60 -14.27 18.67
N VAL A 84 6.11 -14.08 17.44
CA VAL A 84 5.87 -15.01 16.33
C VAL A 84 7.20 -15.58 15.89
N ASN A 85 7.28 -16.91 15.86
CA ASN A 85 8.39 -17.64 15.31
C ASN A 85 8.29 -17.69 13.79
N ILE A 86 8.95 -16.73 13.14
CA ILE A 86 8.96 -16.56 11.69
C ILE A 86 9.70 -17.71 10.99
N TYR A 87 10.59 -18.43 11.68
CA TYR A 87 11.30 -19.58 11.09
C TYR A 87 10.37 -20.76 10.75
N ARG A 88 9.16 -20.80 11.31
CA ARG A 88 8.10 -21.74 10.90
C ARG A 88 7.42 -21.34 9.58
N CYS A 89 7.59 -20.09 9.17
CA CYS A 89 6.98 -19.53 7.98
C CYS A 89 7.98 -19.69 6.83
N GLY A 90 7.63 -20.52 5.83
CA GLY A 90 8.45 -20.73 4.62
C GLY A 90 8.67 -19.44 3.81
N GLN A 91 9.31 -19.50 2.65
CA GLN A 91 9.77 -18.27 1.98
C GLN A 91 8.68 -17.48 1.21
N ASP A 92 7.65 -18.15 0.68
CA ASP A 92 6.74 -17.49 -0.28
C ASP A 92 5.30 -17.27 0.21
N ARG A 93 4.76 -18.17 1.04
CA ARG A 93 3.34 -18.17 1.43
C ARG A 93 3.16 -18.76 2.82
N ILE A 94 2.29 -18.14 3.61
CA ILE A 94 1.93 -18.67 4.92
C ILE A 94 1.12 -19.96 4.77
N LYS A 95 1.38 -20.92 5.64
CA LYS A 95 0.58 -22.14 5.76
C LYS A 95 -0.14 -22.13 7.10
N VAL A 96 -1.42 -22.42 7.09
CA VAL A 96 -2.30 -22.35 8.26
C VAL A 96 -2.80 -23.75 8.59
N PHE A 97 -2.56 -24.20 9.81
CA PHE A 97 -3.13 -25.41 10.36
C PHE A 97 -4.37 -25.06 11.18
N VAL A 98 -5.44 -25.83 10.98
CA VAL A 98 -6.69 -25.71 11.74
C VAL A 98 -6.80 -26.95 12.62
N TYR A 99 -7.00 -26.75 13.93
CA TYR A 99 -7.19 -27.88 14.85
C TYR A 99 -8.47 -28.65 14.51
N PRO A 100 -8.55 -29.96 14.79
CA PRO A 100 -9.79 -30.72 14.67
C PRO A 100 -10.94 -30.08 15.45
N LEU A 101 -12.16 -30.23 14.95
CA LEU A 101 -13.36 -29.84 15.69
C LEU A 101 -13.45 -30.72 16.93
N GLN A 102 -13.49 -30.09 18.11
CA GLN A 102 -13.60 -30.76 19.41
C GLN A 102 -14.47 -29.91 20.32
N GLU A 103 -15.30 -30.57 21.13
CA GLU A 103 -16.06 -29.93 22.20
C GLU A 103 -15.30 -30.07 23.52
N TYR A 104 -14.94 -28.93 24.11
CA TYR A 104 -14.23 -28.89 25.39
C TYR A 104 -15.25 -28.77 26.52
N VAL A 105 -15.32 -29.81 27.37
CA VAL A 105 -16.33 -29.95 28.41
C VAL A 105 -15.64 -30.08 29.77
N ASP A 106 -16.16 -29.39 30.79
CA ASP A 106 -15.68 -29.55 32.15
C ASP A 106 -16.06 -30.94 32.71
N ALA A 107 -15.07 -31.67 33.24
CA ALA A 107 -15.26 -33.05 33.70
C ALA A 107 -16.23 -33.18 34.89
N ASN A 108 -16.37 -32.12 35.69
CA ASN A 108 -17.19 -32.14 36.90
C ASN A 108 -18.62 -31.67 36.64
N SER A 109 -18.77 -30.55 35.92
CA SER A 109 -20.08 -29.91 35.70
C SER A 109 -20.76 -30.32 34.39
N GLY A 110 -20.03 -30.91 33.44
CA GLY A 110 -20.54 -31.18 32.09
C GLY A 110 -20.74 -29.91 31.25
N GLU A 111 -20.25 -28.79 31.74
CA GLU A 111 -20.42 -27.49 31.09
C GLU A 111 -19.41 -27.29 29.96
N ARG A 112 -19.88 -26.77 28.82
CA ARG A 112 -19.03 -26.48 27.66
C ARG A 112 -18.23 -25.19 27.86
N ALA A 113 -16.98 -25.19 27.38
CA ALA A 113 -16.10 -24.02 27.38
C ALA A 113 -16.57 -22.93 26.40
N ALA A 114 -17.00 -23.35 25.20
CA ALA A 114 -17.52 -22.48 24.14
C ALA A 114 -18.51 -23.25 23.25
N HIS A 115 -19.43 -22.52 22.60
CA HIS A 115 -20.37 -23.08 21.64
C HIS A 115 -19.98 -22.69 20.21
N LEU A 116 -19.86 -23.67 19.31
CA LEU A 116 -19.53 -23.43 17.90
C LEU A 116 -20.70 -22.74 17.18
N THR A 117 -20.47 -21.52 16.70
CA THR A 117 -21.44 -20.78 15.88
C THR A 117 -21.26 -21.08 14.38
N ASN A 118 -22.33 -20.84 13.61
CA ASN A 118 -22.26 -20.94 12.14
C ASN A 118 -21.28 -19.90 11.55
N GLU A 119 -21.14 -18.75 12.19
CA GLU A 119 -20.20 -17.69 11.85
C GLU A 119 -18.76 -18.19 11.95
N PHE A 120 -18.38 -18.79 13.09
CA PHE A 120 -17.02 -19.31 13.27
C PHE A 120 -16.75 -20.53 12.38
N TYR A 121 -17.73 -21.42 12.22
CA TYR A 121 -17.64 -22.52 11.26
C TYR A 121 -17.35 -22.05 9.83
N GLN A 122 -18.00 -20.97 9.37
CA GLN A 122 -17.72 -20.38 8.06
C GLN A 122 -16.29 -19.86 7.94
N ILE A 123 -15.73 -19.29 9.01
CA ILE A 123 -14.32 -18.86 9.04
C ILE A 123 -13.39 -20.07 8.92
N LEU A 124 -13.60 -21.12 9.72
CA LEU A 124 -12.80 -22.35 9.65
C LEU A 124 -12.87 -23.00 8.26
N ASN A 125 -14.08 -23.12 7.72
CA ASN A 125 -14.31 -23.67 6.38
C ASN A 125 -13.64 -22.83 5.28
N ALA A 126 -13.68 -21.50 5.39
CA ALA A 126 -12.98 -20.61 4.47
C ALA A 126 -11.46 -20.80 4.53
N ILE A 127 -10.87 -20.96 5.72
CA ILE A 127 -9.45 -21.26 5.88
C ILE A 127 -9.13 -22.60 5.21
N VAL A 128 -9.86 -23.67 5.54
CA VAL A 128 -9.62 -25.03 5.04
C VAL A 128 -9.71 -25.07 3.51
N LYS A 129 -10.68 -24.40 2.89
CA LYS A 129 -10.82 -24.30 1.43
C LYS A 129 -9.80 -23.38 0.75
N SER A 130 -9.15 -22.51 1.52
CA SER A 130 -8.19 -21.54 0.99
C SER A 130 -6.86 -22.21 0.58
N PRO A 131 -6.06 -21.57 -0.28
CA PRO A 131 -4.74 -22.08 -0.64
C PRO A 131 -3.68 -21.90 0.48
N TYR A 132 -4.07 -21.30 1.61
CA TYR A 132 -3.24 -21.15 2.80
C TYR A 132 -3.29 -22.39 3.69
N TYR A 133 -4.31 -23.26 3.57
CA TYR A 133 -4.45 -24.43 4.43
C TYR A 133 -3.33 -25.46 4.27
N THR A 134 -2.93 -26.08 5.39
CA THR A 134 -2.14 -27.31 5.40
C THR A 134 -2.65 -28.30 6.46
N PRO A 135 -2.74 -29.60 6.14
CA PRO A 135 -3.09 -30.63 7.11
C PRO A 135 -1.91 -31.02 8.03
N ASN A 136 -0.69 -30.57 7.73
CA ASN A 136 0.51 -30.95 8.48
C ASN A 136 0.96 -29.83 9.44
N PRO A 137 0.89 -30.02 10.77
CA PRO A 137 1.27 -28.99 11.74
C PRO A 137 2.77 -28.62 11.67
N ASN A 138 3.63 -29.52 11.21
CA ASN A 138 5.07 -29.24 11.05
C ASN A 138 5.37 -28.31 9.86
N LYS A 139 4.49 -28.22 8.87
CA LYS A 139 4.59 -27.28 7.74
C LYS A 139 3.86 -25.97 7.99
N ALA A 140 3.13 -25.86 9.10
CA ALA A 140 2.29 -24.71 9.39
C ALA A 140 3.12 -23.56 9.98
N CYS A 141 2.90 -22.37 9.40
CA CYS A 141 3.36 -21.09 9.91
C CYS A 141 2.42 -20.62 11.02
N LEU A 142 1.10 -20.71 10.83
CA LEU A 142 0.10 -20.21 11.77
C LEU A 142 -0.89 -21.31 12.19
N PHE A 143 -1.45 -21.16 13.38
CA PHE A 143 -2.34 -22.12 14.01
C PHE A 143 -3.68 -21.47 14.38
N VAL A 144 -4.78 -22.16 14.08
CA VAL A 144 -6.14 -21.68 14.39
C VAL A 144 -6.86 -22.75 15.22
N PRO A 145 -7.06 -22.52 16.54
CA PRO A 145 -7.86 -23.39 17.37
C PRO A 145 -9.30 -23.45 16.90
N SER A 146 -9.92 -24.63 16.98
CA SER A 146 -11.35 -24.82 16.72
C SER A 146 -12.22 -24.47 17.95
N ILE A 147 -11.87 -23.40 18.64
CA ILE A 147 -12.59 -22.87 19.81
C ILE A 147 -13.21 -21.54 19.40
N ASP A 148 -14.54 -21.45 19.45
CA ASP A 148 -15.25 -20.24 19.05
C ASP A 148 -15.13 -19.14 20.11
N LEU A 149 -14.32 -18.13 19.79
CA LEU A 149 -14.04 -16.98 20.63
C LEU A 149 -14.67 -15.69 20.09
N LEU A 150 -15.57 -15.75 19.10
CA LEU A 150 -16.06 -14.56 18.41
C LEU A 150 -16.79 -13.58 19.35
N ASN A 151 -17.45 -14.09 20.39
CA ASN A 151 -18.22 -13.30 21.35
C ASN A 151 -17.98 -13.77 22.79
N GLN A 152 -17.43 -12.87 23.63
CA GLN A 152 -17.12 -13.15 25.04
C GLN A 152 -18.35 -13.62 25.84
N ASN A 153 -19.56 -13.19 25.48
CA ASN A 153 -20.78 -13.59 26.20
C ASN A 153 -21.11 -15.09 26.05
N ASN A 154 -20.54 -15.77 25.05
CA ASN A 154 -20.86 -17.15 24.71
C ASN A 154 -19.80 -18.15 25.21
N ILE A 155 -18.84 -17.69 26.01
CA ILE A 155 -17.70 -18.50 26.47
C ILE A 155 -17.56 -18.46 27.99
N ARG A 156 -17.03 -19.55 28.55
CA ARG A 156 -16.59 -19.61 29.94
C ARG A 156 -15.08 -19.43 30.00
N ALA A 157 -14.61 -18.22 30.34
CA ALA A 157 -13.19 -17.85 30.30
C ALA A 157 -12.26 -18.85 31.01
N ALA A 158 -12.62 -19.29 32.21
CA ALA A 158 -11.80 -20.26 32.98
C ALA A 158 -11.63 -21.60 32.25
N LEU A 159 -12.70 -22.12 31.64
CA LEU A 159 -12.65 -23.37 30.87
C LEU A 159 -11.91 -23.18 29.54
N VAL A 160 -12.08 -22.04 28.87
CA VAL A 160 -11.32 -21.72 27.66
C VAL A 160 -9.82 -21.64 27.96
N ASN A 161 -9.41 -21.08 29.10
CA ASN A 161 -8.00 -21.05 29.50
C ASN A 161 -7.41 -22.45 29.65
N LYS A 162 -8.17 -23.40 30.22
CA LYS A 162 -7.80 -24.82 30.29
C LYS A 162 -7.78 -25.47 28.89
N ALA A 163 -8.80 -25.19 28.07
CA ALA A 163 -8.90 -25.71 26.70
C ALA A 163 -7.69 -25.29 25.85
N LEU A 164 -7.32 -24.01 25.86
CA LEU A 164 -6.14 -23.52 25.16
C LEU A 164 -4.85 -24.17 25.68
N GLY A 165 -4.71 -24.32 27.00
CA GLY A 165 -3.57 -25.02 27.62
C GLY A 165 -3.46 -26.50 27.23
N SER A 166 -4.59 -27.16 26.97
CA SER A 166 -4.62 -28.57 26.54
C SER A 166 -4.28 -28.80 25.06
N LEU A 167 -4.16 -27.74 24.25
CA LEU A 167 -3.86 -27.89 22.83
C LEU A 167 -2.39 -28.32 22.63
N GLU A 168 -2.19 -29.44 21.94
CA GLU A 168 -0.87 -30.05 21.71
C GLU A 168 0.20 -29.05 21.23
N TYR A 169 -0.15 -28.15 20.31
CA TYR A 169 0.79 -27.18 19.73
C TYR A 169 0.71 -25.76 20.32
N TRP A 170 -0.05 -25.50 21.40
CA TRP A 170 -0.34 -24.14 21.91
C TRP A 170 0.90 -23.26 22.06
N SER A 171 2.00 -23.83 22.57
CA SER A 171 3.32 -23.18 22.66
C SER A 171 3.22 -21.76 23.23
N ASP A 172 2.53 -21.58 24.36
CA ASP A 172 2.33 -20.28 25.00
C ASP A 172 1.70 -19.22 24.05
N GLY A 173 0.84 -19.66 23.12
CA GLY A 173 0.15 -18.82 22.13
C GLY A 173 0.99 -18.42 20.91
N GLN A 174 2.27 -18.81 20.85
CA GLN A 174 3.15 -18.44 19.74
C GLN A 174 2.58 -18.93 18.38
N ASN A 175 2.54 -18.05 17.38
CA ASN A 175 1.98 -18.31 16.04
C ASN A 175 0.47 -18.66 15.98
N HIS A 176 -0.28 -18.50 17.09
CA HIS A 176 -1.72 -18.76 17.12
C HIS A 176 -2.52 -17.53 16.72
N LEU A 177 -3.63 -17.75 16.01
CA LEU A 177 -4.61 -16.73 15.66
C LEU A 177 -5.90 -16.98 16.44
N LEU A 178 -6.36 -15.97 17.18
CA LEU A 178 -7.62 -16.01 17.91
C LEU A 178 -8.59 -14.98 17.33
N PHE A 179 -9.76 -15.43 16.87
CA PHE A 179 -10.80 -14.57 16.34
C PHE A 179 -11.73 -14.09 17.45
N ASN A 180 -11.82 -12.78 17.66
CA ASN A 180 -12.72 -12.19 18.65
C ASN A 180 -13.32 -10.87 18.14
N MET A 181 -14.58 -10.89 17.72
CA MET A 181 -15.24 -9.67 17.24
C MET A 181 -15.84 -8.84 18.38
N LEU A 182 -16.30 -9.49 19.44
CA LEU A 182 -17.01 -8.87 20.54
C LEU A 182 -16.32 -9.20 21.88
N PRO A 183 -15.29 -8.42 22.27
CA PRO A 183 -14.62 -8.57 23.56
C PRO A 183 -15.46 -8.03 24.73
N GLY A 184 -15.15 -8.55 25.91
CA GLY A 184 -15.70 -8.09 27.19
C GLY A 184 -17.19 -8.40 27.41
N THR A 185 -17.56 -8.49 28.67
CA THR A 185 -18.94 -8.62 29.15
C THR A 185 -19.32 -7.45 30.07
N HIS A 186 -20.60 -7.35 30.41
CA HIS A 186 -21.04 -6.43 31.46
C HIS A 186 -20.34 -6.78 32.80
N PRO A 187 -19.88 -5.79 33.58
CA PRO A 187 -20.02 -4.34 33.39
C PRO A 187 -18.88 -3.66 32.63
N SER A 188 -17.72 -4.31 32.49
CA SER A 188 -16.47 -3.64 32.09
C SER A 188 -16.29 -3.46 30.58
N TYR A 189 -16.85 -4.35 29.75
CA TYR A 189 -16.73 -4.33 28.27
C TYR A 189 -15.29 -4.05 27.77
N ASN A 190 -14.35 -4.85 28.28
CA ASN A 190 -12.93 -4.78 27.94
C ASN A 190 -12.69 -4.77 26.43
N ARG A 191 -11.57 -4.18 26.01
CA ARG A 191 -11.24 -3.96 24.57
C ARG A 191 -10.55 -5.15 23.91
N VAL A 192 -10.25 -6.17 24.70
CA VAL A 192 -9.65 -7.44 24.31
C VAL A 192 -10.42 -8.55 25.03
N ILE A 193 -10.42 -9.75 24.45
CA ILE A 193 -11.04 -10.93 25.03
C ILE A 193 -10.48 -11.21 26.44
N ASP A 194 -11.35 -11.56 27.39
CA ASP A 194 -11.00 -11.87 28.79
C ASP A 194 -10.58 -13.34 28.92
N VAL A 195 -9.63 -13.75 28.10
CA VAL A 195 -9.05 -15.09 28.03
C VAL A 195 -7.53 -14.96 28.02
N ASN A 196 -6.85 -15.93 28.60
CA ASN A 196 -5.41 -16.02 28.61
C ASN A 196 -4.90 -16.33 27.19
N THR A 197 -4.34 -15.32 26.54
CA THR A 197 -3.91 -15.37 25.14
C THR A 197 -2.40 -15.39 24.96
N ASP A 198 -1.64 -15.08 26.02
CA ASP A 198 -0.17 -14.97 26.02
C ASP A 198 0.40 -14.29 24.75
N GLN A 199 1.07 -15.05 23.88
CA GLN A 199 1.70 -14.58 22.64
C GLN A 199 0.82 -14.70 21.38
N ALA A 200 -0.45 -15.09 21.50
CA ALA A 200 -1.33 -15.25 20.35
C ALA A 200 -1.69 -13.92 19.70
N ILE A 201 -1.80 -13.91 18.37
CA ILE A 201 -2.29 -12.79 17.58
C ILE A 201 -3.81 -12.73 17.74
N ILE A 202 -4.33 -11.57 18.13
CA ILE A 202 -5.76 -11.36 18.29
C ILE A 202 -6.30 -10.67 17.04
N LEU A 203 -7.27 -11.30 16.40
CA LEU A 203 -8.04 -10.77 15.29
C LEU A 203 -9.31 -10.15 15.89
N GLY A 204 -9.21 -8.88 16.25
CA GLY A 204 -10.10 -8.19 17.19
C GLY A 204 -11.03 -7.18 16.52
N GLY A 205 -12.31 -7.15 16.93
CA GLY A 205 -13.30 -6.19 16.44
C GLY A 205 -13.42 -4.87 17.20
N GLY A 206 -12.90 -4.80 18.42
CA GLY A 206 -13.21 -3.74 19.39
C GLY A 206 -11.99 -3.03 19.99
N PHE A 207 -10.86 -3.03 19.29
CA PHE A 207 -9.62 -2.44 19.77
C PHE A 207 -9.71 -0.92 19.95
N ASP A 208 -9.11 -0.44 21.04
CA ASP A 208 -8.66 0.94 21.13
C ASP A 208 -7.15 1.05 20.98
N SER A 209 -6.67 2.29 20.83
CA SER A 209 -5.24 2.59 20.68
C SER A 209 -4.35 2.13 21.85
N TRP A 210 -4.93 1.84 23.02
CA TRP A 210 -4.19 1.41 24.22
C TRP A 210 -4.03 -0.10 24.28
N ALA A 211 -5.09 -0.83 23.92
CA ALA A 211 -5.09 -2.28 23.97
C ALA A 211 -4.52 -2.91 22.68
N TYR A 212 -4.55 -2.20 21.56
CA TYR A 212 -4.07 -2.68 20.27
C TYR A 212 -2.54 -2.82 20.22
N ARG A 213 -2.02 -4.04 20.00
CA ARG A 213 -0.58 -4.25 19.74
C ARG A 213 -0.27 -3.93 18.29
N VAL A 214 0.17 -2.69 18.04
CA VAL A 214 0.46 -2.15 16.70
C VAL A 214 1.44 -3.06 15.94
N GLY A 215 1.10 -3.40 14.70
CA GLY A 215 1.90 -4.29 13.86
C GLY A 215 1.86 -5.78 14.24
N PHE A 216 1.18 -6.15 15.34
CA PHE A 216 1.03 -7.52 15.80
C PHE A 216 -0.41 -8.00 15.69
N ASP A 217 -1.33 -7.41 16.46
CA ASP A 217 -2.76 -7.72 16.43
C ASP A 217 -3.39 -7.21 15.12
N VAL A 218 -4.55 -7.75 14.73
CA VAL A 218 -5.26 -7.34 13.52
C VAL A 218 -6.63 -6.80 13.90
N SER A 219 -6.87 -5.51 13.65
CA SER A 219 -8.22 -4.97 13.76
C SER A 219 -9.06 -5.44 12.57
N ILE A 220 -10.20 -6.09 12.84
CA ILE A 220 -11.14 -6.63 11.86
C ILE A 220 -12.53 -6.05 12.11
N PRO A 221 -13.46 -6.03 11.14
CA PRO A 221 -14.81 -5.56 11.41
C PRO A 221 -15.62 -6.60 12.22
N VAL A 222 -16.60 -6.12 12.98
CA VAL A 222 -17.60 -6.98 13.62
C VAL A 222 -18.62 -7.43 12.58
N TRP A 223 -18.80 -8.73 12.41
CA TRP A 223 -19.73 -9.28 11.44
C TRP A 223 -21.19 -8.97 11.79
N SER A 224 -21.99 -8.60 10.78
CA SER A 224 -23.44 -8.45 10.92
C SER A 224 -24.16 -9.67 10.36
N SER A 225 -24.90 -10.38 11.21
CA SER A 225 -25.79 -11.46 10.78
C SER A 225 -26.97 -10.96 9.91
N LEU A 226 -27.29 -9.66 9.98
CA LEU A 226 -28.36 -9.02 9.21
C LEU A 226 -28.03 -8.90 7.72
N LEU A 227 -26.74 -8.92 7.36
CA LEU A 227 -26.25 -8.81 5.99
C LEU A 227 -26.21 -10.16 5.24
N ARG A 228 -26.60 -11.27 5.88
CA ARG A 228 -26.60 -12.63 5.26
C ARG A 228 -27.57 -12.78 4.08
N LYS A 229 -28.61 -11.96 4.00
CA LYS A 229 -29.55 -11.96 2.87
C LYS A 229 -29.03 -10.98 1.84
N ASP A 230 -28.75 -11.45 0.61
CA ASP A 230 -28.13 -10.66 -0.47
C ASP A 230 -28.63 -9.21 -0.48
N VAL A 231 -27.79 -8.31 0.04
CA VAL A 231 -28.02 -6.88 -0.04
C VAL A 231 -27.70 -6.49 -1.48
N THR A 232 -28.72 -6.55 -2.34
CA THR A 232 -28.67 -5.79 -3.58
C THR A 232 -28.56 -4.33 -3.18
N VAL A 233 -27.42 -3.70 -3.50
CA VAL A 233 -27.19 -2.27 -3.30
C VAL A 233 -28.18 -1.52 -4.19
N LYS A 234 -29.41 -1.36 -3.70
CA LYS A 234 -30.43 -0.56 -4.35
C LYS A 234 -30.09 0.89 -4.06
N SER A 235 -30.08 1.72 -5.11
CA SER A 235 -30.00 3.16 -4.95
C SER A 235 -31.28 3.60 -4.24
N TYR A 236 -31.16 3.94 -2.96
CA TYR A 236 -32.23 4.58 -2.21
C TYR A 236 -32.12 6.08 -2.45
N ASN A 237 -33.26 6.78 -2.52
CA ASN A 237 -33.24 8.24 -2.50
C ASN A 237 -32.81 8.68 -1.09
N GLU A 238 -31.76 9.49 -1.04
CA GLU A 238 -31.28 10.07 0.21
C GLU A 238 -32.29 11.12 0.69
N GLU A 239 -32.82 10.91 1.89
CA GLU A 239 -33.81 11.78 2.52
C GLU A 239 -33.19 12.61 3.67
N TYR A 240 -32.12 12.10 4.29
CA TYR A 240 -31.49 12.71 5.47
C TYR A 240 -29.99 12.92 5.26
N LEU A 241 -29.47 14.04 5.76
CA LEU A 241 -28.03 14.31 5.76
C LEU A 241 -27.29 13.35 6.69
N LEU A 242 -27.80 13.16 7.92
CA LEU A 242 -27.18 12.33 8.95
C LEU A 242 -28.19 11.36 9.57
N ILE A 243 -27.85 10.07 9.64
CA ILE A 243 -28.62 9.07 10.38
C ILE A 243 -27.80 8.57 11.57
N ALA A 244 -28.40 8.58 12.76
CA ALA A 244 -27.85 7.97 13.96
C ALA A 244 -28.80 6.89 14.46
N ALA A 245 -28.44 5.61 14.27
CA ALA A 245 -29.28 4.45 14.59
C ALA A 245 -28.61 3.41 15.52
N GLN A 246 -27.38 3.72 15.97
CA GLN A 246 -26.56 2.89 16.82
C GLN A 246 -27.18 2.74 18.21
N LEU A 247 -27.09 1.54 18.79
CA LEU A 247 -27.56 1.26 20.13
C LEU A 247 -26.46 1.40 21.18
N ASN A 248 -26.87 1.49 22.46
CA ASN A 248 -25.97 1.52 23.61
C ASN A 248 -24.94 2.66 23.57
N ILE A 249 -25.31 3.80 22.97
CA ILE A 249 -24.52 5.03 22.97
C ILE A 249 -24.39 5.54 24.42
N PHE A 250 -23.21 6.04 24.79
CA PHE A 250 -22.99 6.59 26.14
C PHE A 250 -23.96 7.75 26.46
N PRO A 251 -24.45 7.89 27.70
CA PRO A 251 -25.45 8.89 28.07
C PRO A 251 -25.10 10.34 27.67
N LYS A 252 -23.83 10.73 27.80
CA LYS A 252 -23.36 12.06 27.37
C LYS A 252 -23.55 12.31 25.87
N HIS A 253 -23.16 11.36 25.03
CA HIS A 253 -23.34 11.47 23.59
C HIS A 253 -24.82 11.36 23.21
N LEU A 254 -25.59 10.54 23.93
CA LEU A 254 -27.03 10.41 23.72
C LEU A 254 -27.74 11.77 23.86
N TRP A 255 -27.41 12.52 24.91
CA TRP A 255 -27.97 13.85 25.16
C TRP A 255 -27.60 14.83 24.04
N ILE A 256 -26.33 14.84 23.60
CA ILE A 256 -25.87 15.66 22.47
C ILE A 256 -26.66 15.34 21.20
N LEU A 257 -26.84 14.06 20.87
CA LEU A 257 -27.58 13.63 19.67
C LEU A 257 -29.07 13.98 19.73
N GLN A 258 -29.66 14.00 20.93
CA GLN A 258 -31.04 14.46 21.11
C GLN A 258 -31.15 15.96 20.80
N ASN A 259 -30.26 16.79 21.35
CA ASN A 259 -30.26 18.23 21.08
C ASN A 259 -30.05 18.53 19.58
N ILE A 260 -29.07 17.88 18.92
CA ILE A 260 -28.84 18.06 17.48
C ILE A 260 -30.08 17.65 16.68
N SER A 261 -30.75 16.56 17.06
CA SER A 261 -31.98 16.11 16.39
C SER A 261 -33.14 17.08 16.57
N GLU A 262 -33.17 17.88 17.64
CA GLU A 262 -34.16 18.93 17.89
C GLU A 262 -33.83 20.22 17.12
N GLU A 263 -32.55 20.57 17.02
CA GLU A 263 -32.06 21.72 16.25
C GLU A 263 -32.17 21.51 14.74
N HIS A 264 -31.97 20.27 14.26
CA HIS A 264 -31.90 19.89 12.85
C HIS A 264 -32.88 18.76 12.44
N PRO A 265 -34.21 18.89 12.67
CA PRO A 265 -35.17 17.80 12.51
C PRO A 265 -35.35 17.31 11.06
N ASN A 266 -35.07 18.17 10.07
CA ASN A 266 -35.17 17.82 8.65
C ASN A 266 -33.87 17.23 8.08
N GLU A 267 -32.75 17.36 8.80
CA GLU A 267 -31.43 16.97 8.29
C GLU A 267 -30.91 15.72 9.02
N MET A 268 -31.23 15.56 10.30
CA MET A 268 -30.80 14.43 11.12
C MET A 268 -31.97 13.52 11.48
N LEU A 269 -31.81 12.22 11.21
CA LEU A 269 -32.71 11.17 11.71
C LEU A 269 -32.06 10.42 12.87
N PHE A 270 -32.52 10.69 14.09
CA PHE A 270 -32.10 9.96 15.28
C PHE A 270 -33.09 8.85 15.64
N LEU A 271 -32.59 7.61 15.73
CA LEU A 271 -33.39 6.42 15.95
C LEU A 271 -32.93 5.63 17.18
N LYS A 272 -33.89 5.17 17.99
CA LYS A 272 -33.67 4.27 19.14
C LYS A 272 -34.31 2.91 18.90
N GLN A 273 -34.01 1.92 19.73
CA GLN A 273 -34.71 0.64 19.71
C GLN A 273 -36.20 0.82 20.01
N CYS A 274 -37.08 0.19 19.23
CA CYS A 274 -38.51 0.16 19.50
C CYS A 274 -38.84 -0.87 20.61
N GLU A 275 -39.93 -0.65 21.35
CA GLU A 275 -40.35 -1.50 22.48
C GLU A 275 -40.57 -2.99 22.08
N ASN A 276 -41.02 -3.27 20.85
CA ASN A 276 -41.49 -4.60 20.44
C ASN A 276 -40.65 -5.32 19.36
N SER A 277 -39.48 -4.80 18.98
CA SER A 277 -38.60 -5.50 18.01
C SER A 277 -37.15 -5.01 18.06
N SER A 278 -36.21 -5.95 17.96
CA SER A 278 -34.77 -5.67 17.84
C SER A 278 -34.37 -5.17 16.45
N LEU A 279 -35.18 -5.48 15.43
CA LEU A 279 -34.93 -5.17 14.01
C LEU A 279 -35.59 -3.88 13.53
N THR A 280 -36.39 -3.24 14.39
CA THR A 280 -36.96 -1.93 14.10
C THR A 280 -36.33 -0.86 14.97
N ARG A 281 -36.22 0.33 14.39
CA ARG A 281 -35.70 1.52 15.03
C ARG A 281 -36.76 2.61 14.93
N CYS A 282 -37.06 3.27 16.04
CA CYS A 282 -38.13 4.25 16.16
C CYS A 282 -37.53 5.65 16.20
N SER A 283 -38.10 6.57 15.41
CA SER A 283 -37.75 7.98 15.49
C SER A 283 -38.10 8.53 16.87
N VAL A 284 -37.18 9.35 17.41
CA VAL A 284 -37.40 10.08 18.66
C VAL A 284 -38.34 11.28 18.44
N HIS A 285 -38.39 11.84 17.22
CA HIS A 285 -39.08 13.09 16.91
C HIS A 285 -40.42 12.89 16.17
N PHE A 286 -40.45 12.07 15.12
CA PHE A 286 -41.66 11.87 14.31
C PHE A 286 -42.51 10.72 14.85
N LYS A 287 -43.61 11.00 15.56
CA LYS A 287 -44.71 10.07 15.92
C LYS A 287 -44.36 8.56 15.95
N ARG A 288 -43.32 8.15 16.69
CA ARG A 288 -42.80 6.77 16.77
C ARG A 288 -42.77 6.04 15.40
N SER A 289 -42.44 6.72 14.30
CA SER A 289 -42.36 6.09 12.99
C SER A 289 -41.28 5.01 13.02
N ALA A 290 -41.69 3.76 12.82
CA ALA A 290 -40.80 2.61 12.88
C ALA A 290 -40.12 2.40 11.52
N PHE A 291 -38.80 2.27 11.56
CA PHE A 291 -37.97 1.99 10.40
C PHE A 291 -37.33 0.61 10.52
N GLN A 292 -37.22 -0.09 9.40
CA GLN A 292 -36.52 -1.38 9.35
C GLN A 292 -35.01 -1.15 9.32
N TYR A 293 -34.30 -1.75 10.27
CA TYR A 293 -32.84 -1.70 10.33
C TYR A 293 -32.24 -3.02 9.78
N PRO A 294 -31.11 -2.99 9.06
CA PRO A 294 -30.28 -1.82 8.68
C PRO A 294 -30.75 -1.03 7.45
N LYS A 295 -31.88 -1.42 6.82
CA LYS A 295 -32.36 -0.83 5.56
C LYS A 295 -32.51 0.70 5.58
N VAL A 296 -32.87 1.28 6.73
CA VAL A 296 -32.99 2.73 6.92
C VAL A 296 -31.69 3.49 6.66
N LEU A 297 -30.52 2.88 6.86
CA LEU A 297 -29.22 3.52 6.63
C LEU A 297 -29.06 3.98 5.17
N GLY A 298 -29.69 3.30 4.21
CA GLY A 298 -29.67 3.69 2.81
C GLY A 298 -30.37 5.02 2.50
N LYS A 299 -31.19 5.54 3.42
CA LYS A 299 -31.83 6.86 3.29
C LYS A 299 -30.93 8.01 3.73
N GLY A 300 -29.75 7.73 4.29
CA GLY A 300 -28.82 8.71 4.82
C GLY A 300 -27.63 8.94 3.89
N THR A 301 -27.20 10.20 3.75
CA THR A 301 -25.89 10.49 3.13
C THR A 301 -24.75 10.07 4.06
N PHE A 302 -24.86 10.42 5.34
CA PHE A 302 -23.89 10.10 6.39
C PHE A 302 -24.55 9.28 7.51
N CYS A 303 -23.79 8.39 8.13
CA CYS A 303 -24.25 7.58 9.26
C CYS A 303 -23.26 7.66 10.41
N LEU A 304 -23.75 7.97 11.61
CA LEU A 304 -22.91 8.17 12.78
C LEU A 304 -22.47 6.84 13.39
N LEU A 305 -21.16 6.67 13.56
CA LEU A 305 -20.55 5.67 14.42
C LEU A 305 -19.97 6.38 15.65
N GLY A 306 -20.73 6.37 16.75
CA GLY A 306 -20.40 7.04 18.00
C GLY A 306 -19.93 6.08 19.10
N ARG A 307 -19.49 6.68 20.21
CA ARG A 307 -19.03 5.95 21.40
C ARG A 307 -20.18 5.19 22.04
N SER A 308 -20.02 3.89 22.20
CA SER A 308 -20.96 2.97 22.85
C SER A 308 -20.24 2.01 23.79
N LEU A 309 -20.99 1.20 24.56
CA LEU A 309 -20.44 0.26 25.54
C LEU A 309 -19.31 -0.62 24.95
N ARG A 310 -19.53 -1.21 23.78
CA ARG A 310 -18.51 -1.89 22.97
C ARG A 310 -18.04 -0.98 21.84
N LEU A 311 -16.73 -0.79 21.67
CA LEU A 311 -16.19 0.02 20.58
C LEU A 311 -16.47 -0.57 19.21
N GLY A 312 -16.23 -1.88 19.07
CA GLY A 312 -16.54 -2.64 17.87
C GLY A 312 -18.02 -3.00 17.80
N GLN A 313 -18.69 -2.59 16.73
CA GLN A 313 -20.10 -2.92 16.46
C GLN A 313 -20.31 -3.23 14.98
N PRO A 314 -21.34 -4.02 14.63
CA PRO A 314 -21.63 -4.37 13.24
C PRO A 314 -22.06 -3.15 12.39
N ASP A 315 -22.45 -2.04 13.03
CA ASP A 315 -22.90 -0.80 12.41
C ASP A 315 -21.95 -0.31 11.30
N LEU A 316 -20.63 -0.40 11.49
CA LEU A 316 -19.68 0.04 10.47
C LEU A 316 -19.84 -0.76 9.15
N LEU A 317 -20.01 -2.08 9.22
CA LEU A 317 -20.24 -2.90 8.03
C LEU A 317 -21.59 -2.61 7.39
N GLU A 318 -22.61 -2.42 8.21
CA GLU A 318 -23.96 -2.14 7.76
C GLU A 318 -24.06 -0.79 7.07
N MET A 319 -23.37 0.25 7.57
CA MET A 319 -23.25 1.55 6.91
C MET A 319 -22.63 1.43 5.52
N LEU A 320 -21.52 0.69 5.40
CA LEU A 320 -20.86 0.48 4.11
C LEU A 320 -21.72 -0.34 3.13
N ALA A 321 -22.42 -1.37 3.62
CA ALA A 321 -23.30 -2.21 2.83
C ALA A 321 -24.47 -1.43 2.22
N TYR A 322 -25.00 -0.45 2.96
CA TYR A 322 -26.08 0.43 2.51
C TYR A 322 -25.59 1.75 1.90
N ASN A 323 -24.29 1.86 1.59
CA ASN A 323 -23.66 3.00 0.94
C ASN A 323 -23.82 4.33 1.70
N CYS A 324 -23.97 4.26 3.02
CA CYS A 324 -24.02 5.40 3.92
C CYS A 324 -22.61 5.74 4.41
N ILE A 325 -22.15 6.98 4.25
CA ILE A 325 -20.77 7.37 4.59
C ILE A 325 -20.60 7.34 6.12
N PRO A 326 -19.69 6.51 6.68
CA PRO A 326 -19.48 6.48 8.11
C PRO A 326 -18.88 7.79 8.63
N VAL A 327 -19.48 8.36 9.67
CA VAL A 327 -18.95 9.47 10.46
C VAL A 327 -18.47 8.91 11.78
N VAL A 328 -17.16 8.73 11.90
CA VAL A 328 -16.53 8.10 13.06
C VAL A 328 -16.26 9.16 14.12
N ALA A 329 -17.06 9.12 15.18
CA ALA A 329 -17.00 10.01 16.34
C ALA A 329 -16.52 9.25 17.58
N VAL A 330 -15.37 8.58 17.44
CA VAL A 330 -14.70 7.83 18.51
C VAL A 330 -13.20 8.03 18.37
N ASP A 331 -12.60 8.73 19.33
CA ASP A 331 -11.24 9.27 19.16
C ASP A 331 -10.18 8.15 19.08
N ASN A 332 -10.32 7.13 19.94
CA ASN A 332 -9.30 6.09 20.11
C ASN A 332 -9.64 4.75 19.46
N TYR A 333 -10.68 4.67 18.63
CA TYR A 333 -11.08 3.43 17.96
C TYR A 333 -10.13 3.11 16.79
N VAL A 334 -9.61 1.87 16.78
CA VAL A 334 -8.75 1.35 15.73
C VAL A 334 -9.62 0.68 14.66
N LEU A 335 -9.73 1.30 13.50
CA LEU A 335 -10.60 0.82 12.42
C LEU A 335 -10.06 -0.47 11.79
N PRO A 336 -10.93 -1.27 11.14
CA PRO A 336 -10.50 -2.52 10.50
C PRO A 336 -9.38 -2.30 9.49
N PHE A 337 -8.29 -3.05 9.63
CA PHE A 337 -7.09 -2.97 8.79
C PHE A 337 -6.53 -1.54 8.62
N GLU A 338 -6.64 -0.66 9.64
CA GLU A 338 -6.25 0.76 9.56
C GLU A 338 -4.79 1.00 9.11
N ASP A 339 -3.89 0.05 9.36
CA ASP A 339 -2.50 0.10 8.88
C ASP A 339 -2.40 0.14 7.35
N VAL A 340 -3.32 -0.51 6.64
CA VAL A 340 -3.30 -0.62 5.16
C VAL A 340 -4.49 0.07 4.50
N ILE A 341 -5.68 0.07 5.09
CA ILE A 341 -6.85 0.79 4.59
C ILE A 341 -6.80 2.25 5.05
N ASP A 342 -6.76 3.18 4.11
CA ASP A 342 -6.87 4.61 4.38
C ASP A 342 -8.34 5.02 4.53
N TRP A 343 -8.83 4.96 5.76
CA TRP A 343 -10.21 5.29 6.10
C TRP A 343 -10.59 6.75 5.80
N ARG A 344 -9.63 7.66 5.58
CA ARG A 344 -9.92 9.04 5.13
C ARG A 344 -10.54 9.07 3.74
N LEU A 345 -10.38 8.01 2.96
CA LEU A 345 -10.97 7.87 1.63
C LEU A 345 -12.41 7.37 1.66
N ALA A 346 -12.87 6.78 2.77
CA ALA A 346 -14.19 6.12 2.86
C ALA A 346 -15.08 6.66 3.99
N SER A 347 -14.53 7.43 4.93
CA SER A 347 -15.21 7.92 6.13
C SER A 347 -14.78 9.34 6.49
N ILE A 348 -15.55 9.98 7.37
CA ILE A 348 -15.20 11.25 8.00
C ILE A 348 -14.97 10.99 9.49
N ARG A 349 -13.77 11.31 9.99
CA ARG A 349 -13.49 11.28 11.44
C ARG A 349 -13.78 12.66 12.03
N ILE A 350 -14.52 12.69 13.14
CA ILE A 350 -14.75 13.88 13.96
C ILE A 350 -14.32 13.60 15.40
N ARG A 351 -13.86 14.62 16.12
CA ARG A 351 -13.53 14.46 17.54
C ARG A 351 -14.80 14.29 18.36
N GLU A 352 -14.75 13.48 19.41
CA GLU A 352 -15.89 13.31 20.35
C GLU A 352 -16.34 14.66 20.93
N SER A 353 -15.41 15.58 21.19
CA SER A 353 -15.69 16.94 21.69
C SER A 353 -16.45 17.83 20.70
N GLU A 354 -16.40 17.51 19.41
CA GLU A 354 -17.00 18.32 18.34
C GLU A 354 -18.34 17.77 17.85
N LEU A 355 -18.84 16.70 18.47
CA LEU A 355 -20.06 16.01 18.06
C LEU A 355 -21.27 16.95 17.95
N ALA A 356 -21.38 17.96 18.84
CA ALA A 356 -22.44 18.97 18.81
C ALA A 356 -22.53 19.71 17.46
N SER A 357 -21.41 19.93 16.78
CA SER A 357 -21.31 20.65 15.50
C SER A 357 -21.31 19.75 14.27
N VAL A 358 -21.62 18.46 14.42
CA VAL A 358 -21.44 17.46 13.35
C VAL A 358 -22.25 17.81 12.10
N VAL A 359 -23.50 18.25 12.25
CA VAL A 359 -24.38 18.56 11.12
C VAL A 359 -23.80 19.70 10.28
N ASP A 360 -23.36 20.78 10.92
CA ASP A 360 -22.76 21.93 10.24
C ASP A 360 -21.48 21.56 9.49
N LYS A 361 -20.63 20.72 10.10
CA LYS A 361 -19.42 20.22 9.44
C LYS A 361 -19.73 19.37 8.21
N LEU A 362 -20.79 18.56 8.27
CA LEU A 362 -21.19 17.68 7.15
C LEU A 362 -21.84 18.44 5.99
N LYS A 363 -22.48 19.60 6.25
CA LYS A 363 -23.03 20.47 5.20
C LYS A 363 -21.96 21.02 4.26
N VAL A 364 -20.78 21.32 4.79
CA VAL A 364 -19.65 21.90 4.02
C VAL A 364 -19.04 20.89 3.04
N VAL A 365 -19.30 19.58 3.22
CA VAL A 365 -18.76 18.55 2.34
C VAL A 365 -19.42 18.62 0.96
N SER A 366 -18.62 18.79 -0.09
CA SER A 366 -19.09 18.88 -1.47
C SER A 366 -19.74 17.58 -1.96
N THR A 367 -20.60 17.69 -2.97
CA THR A 367 -21.24 16.54 -3.64
C THR A 367 -20.22 15.57 -4.23
N ASN A 368 -19.22 16.08 -4.94
CA ASN A 368 -18.14 15.27 -5.51
C ASN A 368 -17.41 14.47 -4.42
N ARG A 369 -17.11 15.11 -3.28
CA ARG A 369 -16.44 14.43 -2.17
C ARG A 369 -17.32 13.35 -1.55
N LYS A 370 -18.62 13.57 -1.42
CA LYS A 370 -19.57 12.56 -0.95
C LYS A 370 -19.59 11.34 -1.87
N GLU A 371 -19.58 11.55 -3.18
CA GLU A 371 -19.53 10.46 -4.16
C GLU A 371 -18.22 9.67 -4.11
N GLU A 372 -17.07 10.34 -3.95
CA GLU A 372 -15.79 9.68 -3.75
C GLU A 372 -15.80 8.77 -2.52
N LEU A 373 -16.28 9.29 -1.37
CA LEU A 373 -16.37 8.55 -0.11
C LEU A 373 -17.28 7.32 -0.23
N LYS A 374 -18.43 7.47 -0.89
CA LYS A 374 -19.37 6.36 -1.15
C LYS A 374 -18.77 5.30 -2.06
N ASN A 375 -18.17 5.72 -3.17
CA ASN A 375 -17.52 4.81 -4.11
C ASN A 375 -16.42 4.00 -3.43
N GLN A 376 -15.62 4.66 -2.59
CA GLN A 376 -14.60 4.00 -1.81
C GLN A 376 -15.19 3.02 -0.77
N GLY A 377 -16.21 3.44 0.00
CA GLY A 377 -16.86 2.58 0.98
C GLY A 377 -17.44 1.31 0.36
N ARG A 378 -18.12 1.45 -0.79
CA ARG A 378 -18.65 0.33 -1.59
C ARG A 378 -17.55 -0.60 -2.09
N LEU A 379 -16.42 -0.06 -2.53
CA LEU A 379 -15.25 -0.84 -2.95
C LEU A 379 -14.73 -1.68 -1.79
N LEU A 380 -14.49 -1.07 -0.62
CA LEU A 380 -13.98 -1.75 0.56
C LEU A 380 -14.93 -2.87 0.99
N TYR A 381 -16.24 -2.59 1.06
CA TYR A 381 -17.24 -3.60 1.41
C TYR A 381 -17.26 -4.76 0.44
N ASN A 382 -17.41 -4.49 -0.86
CA ASN A 382 -17.53 -5.53 -1.88
C ASN A 382 -16.26 -6.39 -2.01
N LYS A 383 -15.09 -5.80 -1.80
CA LYS A 383 -13.80 -6.48 -1.95
C LYS A 383 -13.39 -7.26 -0.70
N TYR A 384 -13.59 -6.68 0.48
CA TYR A 384 -13.01 -7.22 1.73
C TYR A 384 -14.04 -7.71 2.74
N PHE A 385 -15.25 -7.13 2.78
CA PHE A 385 -16.17 -7.33 3.89
C PHE A 385 -17.51 -7.96 3.50
N ARG A 386 -17.72 -8.30 2.22
CA ARG A 386 -18.99 -8.79 1.67
C ARG A 386 -19.47 -10.10 2.32
N SER A 387 -18.55 -10.96 2.74
CA SER A 387 -18.85 -12.23 3.40
C SER A 387 -17.77 -12.60 4.41
N LEU A 388 -18.08 -13.52 5.33
CA LEU A 388 -17.09 -14.10 6.24
C LEU A 388 -15.95 -14.79 5.50
N GLU A 389 -16.23 -15.41 4.34
CA GLU A 389 -15.21 -15.99 3.47
C GLU A 389 -14.27 -14.90 2.93
N ALA A 390 -14.80 -13.82 2.36
CA ALA A 390 -14.00 -12.71 1.84
C ALA A 390 -13.17 -12.05 2.94
N LEU A 391 -13.77 -11.84 4.12
CA LEU A 391 -13.08 -11.29 5.29
C LEU A 391 -11.95 -12.22 5.75
N THR A 392 -12.19 -13.53 5.83
CA THR A 392 -11.19 -14.50 6.25
C THR A 392 -10.01 -14.54 5.29
N LEU A 393 -10.27 -14.58 3.98
CA LEU A 393 -9.21 -14.53 2.96
C LEU A 393 -8.43 -13.21 3.02
N THR A 394 -9.12 -12.10 3.29
CA THR A 394 -8.50 -10.79 3.49
C THR A 394 -7.55 -10.78 4.69
N ILE A 395 -7.96 -11.37 5.82
CA ILE A 395 -7.12 -11.51 7.01
C ILE A 395 -5.86 -12.32 6.70
N LEU A 396 -5.99 -13.44 5.99
CA LEU A 396 -4.85 -14.29 5.64
C LEU A 396 -3.90 -13.59 4.66
N GLU A 397 -4.43 -12.89 3.65
CA GLU A 397 -3.62 -12.08 2.74
C GLU A 397 -2.88 -10.96 3.48
N TYR A 398 -3.56 -10.30 4.42
CA TYR A 398 -2.99 -9.26 5.25
C TYR A 398 -1.85 -9.77 6.13
N LEU A 399 -2.05 -10.89 6.84
CA LEU A 399 -1.04 -11.54 7.66
C LEU A 399 0.16 -12.00 6.81
N GLN A 400 -0.07 -12.52 5.60
CA GLN A 400 1.01 -12.85 4.69
C GLN A 400 1.87 -11.64 4.35
N CYS A 401 1.25 -10.48 4.08
CA CYS A 401 1.99 -9.25 3.80
C CYS A 401 2.80 -8.74 5.00
N ARG A 402 2.32 -8.94 6.22
CA ARG A 402 3.05 -8.61 7.46
C ARG A 402 4.23 -9.54 7.71
N ILE A 403 4.05 -10.85 7.56
CA ILE A 403 5.09 -11.86 7.80
C ILE A 403 6.15 -11.84 6.69
N PHE A 404 5.75 -11.54 5.45
CA PHE A 404 6.63 -11.39 4.31
C PHE A 404 6.57 -9.96 3.74
N PRO A 405 7.23 -8.97 4.39
CA PRO A 405 7.25 -7.58 3.91
C PRO A 405 7.81 -7.45 2.48
N HIS A 406 8.69 -8.37 2.06
CA HIS A 406 9.24 -8.43 0.71
C HIS A 406 8.23 -8.89 -0.36
N ASN A 407 7.11 -9.51 0.03
CA ASN A 407 5.98 -9.84 -0.84
C ASN A 407 4.83 -8.82 -0.69
N ASN A 408 5.00 -7.80 0.16
CA ASN A 408 3.96 -6.84 0.48
C ASN A 408 3.41 -6.20 -0.79
N ARG A 409 2.08 -6.21 -0.90
CA ARG A 409 1.35 -5.40 -1.86
C ARG A 409 1.45 -3.96 -1.38
N ASP A 410 1.72 -3.04 -2.30
CA ASP A 410 1.71 -1.62 -1.98
C ASP A 410 0.39 -1.26 -1.25
N ARG A 411 0.44 -0.39 -0.22
CA ARG A 411 -0.74 0.12 0.49
C ARG A 411 -1.84 0.61 -0.46
N ARG A 412 -1.47 0.99 -1.68
CA ARG A 412 -2.40 1.33 -2.76
C ARG A 412 -3.31 0.20 -3.23
N ASN A 413 -2.83 -1.04 -3.28
CA ASN A 413 -3.63 -2.19 -3.71
C ASN A 413 -4.80 -2.46 -2.75
N TRP A 414 -4.67 -2.02 -1.50
CA TRP A 414 -5.70 -2.08 -0.46
C TRP A 414 -6.79 -1.02 -0.64
N ASN A 415 -6.47 0.11 -1.27
CA ASN A 415 -7.34 1.28 -1.31
C ASN A 415 -7.87 1.62 -2.71
N PHE A 416 -7.26 1.11 -3.77
CA PHE A 416 -7.69 1.41 -5.12
C PHE A 416 -8.01 0.11 -5.86
N LEU A 417 -9.10 0.13 -6.62
CA LEU A 417 -9.27 -0.83 -7.69
C LEU A 417 -8.18 -0.48 -8.71
N ASP A 418 -7.29 -1.42 -8.99
CA ASP A 418 -6.52 -1.39 -10.22
C ASP A 418 -7.54 -1.38 -11.36
N SER A 419 -7.94 -0.17 -11.78
CA SER A 419 -8.74 0.07 -12.99
C SER A 419 -8.01 -0.41 -14.24
N SER A 420 -6.73 -0.70 -14.09
CA SER A 420 -5.97 -1.59 -14.94
C SER A 420 -6.24 -3.04 -14.57
N SER A 421 -7.13 -3.70 -15.32
CA SER A 421 -6.98 -5.13 -15.61
C SER A 421 -5.50 -5.42 -15.96
N GLY A 422 -4.71 -5.88 -14.99
CA GLY A 422 -3.32 -6.31 -15.19
C GLY A 422 -2.37 -5.29 -15.86
N ARG A 423 -2.53 -3.98 -15.66
CA ARG A 423 -1.60 -2.94 -16.19
C ARG A 423 -1.14 -1.91 -15.15
N GLY A 424 -1.03 -2.36 -13.90
CA GLY A 424 -0.14 -1.79 -12.88
C GLY A 424 1.05 -2.72 -12.61
N MET A 425 1.41 -3.59 -13.57
CA MET A 425 2.72 -4.25 -13.50
C MET A 425 3.76 -3.15 -13.67
N ASN A 426 4.73 -3.09 -12.74
CA ASN A 426 5.97 -2.37 -12.99
C ASN A 426 6.43 -2.75 -14.41
N PRO A 427 6.42 -1.82 -15.39
CA PRO A 427 6.65 -2.17 -16.80
C PRO A 427 8.07 -2.72 -17.02
N LEU A 428 8.92 -2.60 -16.01
CA LEU A 428 10.32 -2.96 -16.05
C LEU A 428 10.57 -4.43 -15.73
N PHE A 429 9.58 -5.19 -15.22
CA PHE A 429 9.75 -6.60 -14.79
C PHE A 429 11.01 -6.84 -13.92
N LEU A 430 11.51 -5.81 -13.23
CA LEU A 430 12.75 -5.87 -12.47
C LEU A 430 12.55 -6.61 -11.14
N SER A 431 13.60 -7.32 -10.69
CA SER A 431 13.72 -7.72 -9.28
C SER A 431 13.63 -6.46 -8.40
N ARG A 432 12.93 -6.55 -7.26
CA ARG A 432 12.53 -5.38 -6.45
C ARG A 432 13.69 -4.45 -6.05
N VAL A 433 14.93 -4.95 -5.99
CA VAL A 433 16.14 -4.14 -5.82
C VAL A 433 17.09 -4.41 -6.98
N VAL A 434 17.45 -3.38 -7.73
CA VAL A 434 18.41 -3.48 -8.85
C VAL A 434 19.79 -3.85 -8.30
N ASN A 435 20.56 -4.67 -9.03
CA ASN A 435 21.90 -5.09 -8.57
C ASN A 435 22.86 -3.88 -8.48
N ARG A 436 23.72 -3.84 -7.44
CA ARG A 436 24.73 -2.76 -7.26
C ARG A 436 25.80 -2.74 -8.35
N ALA A 437 26.11 -3.91 -8.91
CA ALA A 437 27.28 -4.09 -9.78
C ALA A 437 27.23 -3.28 -11.09
N GLU A 438 26.03 -2.86 -11.52
CA GLU A 438 25.86 -2.17 -12.81
C GLU A 438 26.13 -0.66 -12.74
N GLY A 439 25.98 -0.03 -11.55
CA GLY A 439 26.13 1.41 -11.40
C GLY A 439 25.09 2.22 -12.19
N PHE A 440 25.44 3.45 -12.57
CA PHE A 440 24.61 4.34 -13.39
C PHE A 440 25.42 5.11 -14.45
N THR A 441 24.73 5.56 -15.50
CA THR A 441 25.28 6.46 -16.54
C THR A 441 24.83 7.88 -16.23
N ALA A 442 25.76 8.83 -16.10
CA ALA A 442 25.42 10.24 -15.98
C ALA A 442 25.19 10.84 -17.38
N VAL A 443 24.04 11.48 -17.59
CA VAL A 443 23.68 12.17 -18.82
C VAL A 443 23.64 13.66 -18.55
N ILE A 444 24.56 14.40 -19.17
CA ILE A 444 24.74 15.83 -18.98
C ILE A 444 24.38 16.54 -20.30
N LEU A 445 23.32 17.34 -20.29
CA LEU A 445 23.01 18.22 -21.41
C LEU A 445 23.74 19.54 -21.21
N THR A 446 24.58 19.93 -22.18
CA THR A 446 25.35 21.16 -22.06
C THR A 446 25.14 22.13 -23.21
N TYR A 447 25.09 23.42 -22.89
CA TYR A 447 25.03 24.52 -23.84
C TYR A 447 25.93 25.67 -23.37
N ASP A 448 27.09 25.81 -24.00
CA ASP A 448 28.05 26.92 -23.81
C ASP A 448 28.54 27.17 -22.37
N ARG A 449 28.61 26.13 -21.52
CA ARG A 449 29.11 26.19 -20.14
C ARG A 449 30.22 25.17 -19.89
N VAL A 450 31.31 25.27 -20.64
CA VAL A 450 32.39 24.28 -20.65
C VAL A 450 33.11 24.18 -19.29
N ASP A 451 33.37 25.30 -18.63
CA ASP A 451 34.09 25.30 -17.34
C ASP A 451 33.28 24.62 -16.23
N SER A 452 31.98 24.92 -16.15
CA SER A 452 31.06 24.29 -15.20
C SER A 452 30.92 22.78 -15.49
N LEU A 453 30.87 22.39 -16.76
CA LEU A 453 30.87 20.99 -17.18
C LEU A 453 32.12 20.25 -16.70
N PHE A 454 33.31 20.86 -16.78
CA PHE A 454 34.55 20.22 -16.34
C PHE A 454 34.55 19.98 -14.83
N LEU A 455 34.14 20.99 -14.06
CA LEU A 455 34.00 20.85 -12.60
C LEU A 455 32.98 19.76 -12.23
N LEU A 456 31.88 19.66 -12.95
CA LEU A 456 30.87 18.62 -12.74
C LEU A 456 31.43 17.21 -13.02
N ILE A 457 32.18 17.04 -14.11
CA ILE A 457 32.82 15.77 -14.48
C ILE A 457 33.79 15.31 -13.38
N GLU A 458 34.61 16.22 -12.86
CA GLU A 458 35.54 15.93 -11.76
C GLU A 458 34.79 15.46 -10.50
N LYS A 459 33.71 16.12 -10.12
CA LYS A 459 32.91 15.73 -8.95
C LYS A 459 32.23 14.37 -9.12
N LEU A 460 31.64 14.12 -10.29
CA LEU A 460 31.00 12.84 -10.59
C LEU A 460 32.02 11.70 -10.60
N SER A 461 33.27 11.95 -10.98
CA SER A 461 34.33 10.94 -11.00
C SER A 461 34.64 10.34 -9.62
N LEU A 462 34.31 11.06 -8.54
CA LEU A 462 34.49 10.61 -7.16
C LEU A 462 33.41 9.62 -6.70
N VAL A 463 32.28 9.52 -7.43
CA VAL A 463 31.14 8.68 -7.06
C VAL A 463 31.44 7.21 -7.38
N SER A 464 31.37 6.34 -6.37
CA SER A 464 31.66 4.91 -6.51
C SER A 464 30.79 4.21 -7.54
N SER A 465 29.47 4.47 -7.54
CA SER A 465 28.52 3.83 -8.43
C SER A 465 28.48 4.41 -9.86
N LEU A 466 29.30 5.42 -10.20
CA LEU A 466 29.36 5.95 -11.57
C LEU A 466 30.00 4.94 -12.52
N HIS A 467 29.28 4.58 -13.59
CA HIS A 467 29.76 3.68 -14.65
C HIS A 467 30.38 4.46 -15.83
N SER A 468 29.63 5.42 -16.39
CA SER A 468 30.06 6.23 -17.54
C SER A 468 29.38 7.60 -17.56
N ILE A 469 29.94 8.53 -18.34
CA ILE A 469 29.39 9.88 -18.55
C ILE A 469 29.09 10.05 -20.04
N LEU A 470 27.86 10.48 -20.34
CA LEU A 470 27.40 10.87 -21.66
C LEU A 470 27.13 12.37 -21.68
N ILE A 471 27.90 13.09 -22.48
CA ILE A 471 27.75 14.53 -22.72
C ILE A 471 26.90 14.70 -23.97
N VAL A 472 25.70 15.25 -23.81
CA VAL A 472 24.81 15.64 -24.91
C VAL A 472 25.13 17.10 -25.25
N TRP A 473 25.89 17.28 -26.33
CA TRP A 473 26.37 18.59 -26.76
C TRP A 473 25.29 19.31 -27.57
N ASN A 474 24.68 20.33 -26.97
CA ASN A 474 23.50 20.99 -27.52
C ASN A 474 23.79 22.28 -28.30
N ASN A 475 25.06 22.64 -28.49
CA ASN A 475 25.48 23.84 -29.21
C ASN A 475 25.90 23.49 -30.66
N GLN A 476 25.15 24.00 -31.65
CA GLN A 476 25.43 23.76 -33.07
C GLN A 476 26.48 24.73 -33.66
N GLN A 477 26.72 25.86 -33.00
CA GLN A 477 27.64 26.90 -33.46
C GLN A 477 29.08 26.66 -33.01
N LYS A 478 29.25 25.97 -31.87
CA LYS A 478 30.55 25.70 -31.25
C LYS A 478 30.81 24.21 -31.20
N ALA A 479 31.99 23.78 -31.64
CA ALA A 479 32.41 22.39 -31.51
C ALA A 479 32.60 22.03 -30.02
N PRO A 480 32.31 20.77 -29.62
CA PRO A 480 32.63 20.31 -28.27
C PRO A 480 34.15 20.34 -28.04
N PRO A 481 34.57 20.43 -26.77
CA PRO A 481 35.97 20.31 -26.41
C PRO A 481 36.54 18.97 -26.92
N LEU A 482 37.80 18.99 -27.34
CA LEU A 482 38.53 17.78 -27.69
C LEU A 482 38.56 16.84 -26.49
N LEU A 483 38.49 15.52 -26.72
CA LEU A 483 38.54 14.52 -25.64
C LEU A 483 39.81 14.64 -24.79
N SER A 484 40.92 15.12 -25.36
CA SER A 484 42.18 15.38 -24.65
C SER A 484 42.13 16.58 -23.70
N ALA A 485 41.16 17.48 -23.87
CA ALA A 485 40.96 18.65 -23.02
C ALA A 485 39.99 18.39 -21.86
N LEU A 486 39.31 17.23 -21.86
CA LEU A 486 38.45 16.83 -20.74
C LEU A 486 39.28 16.40 -19.52
N PRO A 487 38.74 16.53 -18.30
CA PRO A 487 39.37 16.00 -17.10
C PRO A 487 39.70 14.51 -17.25
N VAL A 488 40.93 14.12 -16.87
CA VAL A 488 41.38 12.73 -16.96
C VAL A 488 40.76 11.93 -15.82
N ILE A 489 39.79 11.08 -16.15
CA ILE A 489 39.07 10.26 -15.17
C ILE A 489 39.17 8.76 -15.51
N SER A 490 38.99 7.91 -14.51
CA SER A 490 39.01 6.44 -14.67
C SER A 490 37.74 5.85 -15.31
N ARG A 491 36.76 6.68 -15.67
CA ARG A 491 35.46 6.28 -16.24
C ARG A 491 35.36 6.72 -17.69
N SER A 492 34.55 6.01 -18.48
CA SER A 492 34.40 6.36 -19.90
C SER A 492 33.55 7.62 -20.08
N ILE A 493 34.03 8.54 -20.92
CA ILE A 493 33.28 9.73 -21.36
C ILE A 493 32.95 9.58 -22.86
N LYS A 494 31.70 9.84 -23.22
CA LYS A 494 31.23 9.91 -24.60
C LYS A 494 30.56 11.25 -24.87
N ILE A 495 30.78 11.82 -26.04
CA ILE A 495 30.15 13.06 -26.50
C ILE A 495 29.25 12.74 -27.68
N VAL A 496 27.99 13.17 -27.62
CA VAL A 496 27.03 13.06 -28.72
C VAL A 496 26.61 14.45 -29.17
N HIS A 497 26.73 14.70 -30.47
CA HIS A 497 26.33 15.97 -31.08
C HIS A 497 24.85 15.93 -31.44
N THR A 498 24.09 16.94 -30.99
CA THR A 498 22.69 17.08 -31.36
C THR A 498 22.54 17.88 -32.64
N ARG A 499 21.47 17.59 -33.40
CA ARG A 499 21.16 18.32 -34.64
C ARG A 499 20.63 19.73 -34.37
N ASP A 500 19.79 19.86 -33.34
CA ASP A 500 19.14 21.10 -32.93
C ASP A 500 19.27 21.28 -31.42
N ASN A 501 19.31 22.53 -30.95
CA ASN A 501 19.24 22.88 -29.53
C ASN A 501 17.84 22.61 -28.97
N ARG A 502 17.65 21.46 -28.31
CA ARG A 502 16.39 21.08 -27.62
C ARG A 502 16.68 20.56 -26.23
N LEU A 503 15.85 20.92 -25.25
CA LEU A 503 15.98 20.39 -23.88
C LEU A 503 15.69 18.90 -23.81
N SER A 504 14.76 18.41 -24.64
CA SER A 504 14.33 17.01 -24.69
C SER A 504 15.42 16.04 -25.18
N ASN A 505 16.52 16.54 -25.78
CA ASN A 505 17.63 15.71 -26.27
C ASN A 505 18.24 14.84 -25.16
N ARG A 506 18.23 15.29 -23.91
CA ARG A 506 18.73 14.51 -22.75
C ARG A 506 17.96 13.21 -22.48
N PHE A 507 16.73 13.09 -22.97
CA PHE A 507 15.87 11.91 -22.79
C PHE A 507 15.89 10.98 -24.00
N PHE A 508 16.72 11.24 -25.00
CA PHE A 508 16.84 10.32 -26.13
C PHE A 508 17.54 9.02 -25.69
N PRO A 509 17.06 7.83 -26.10
CA PRO A 509 17.66 6.56 -25.72
C PRO A 509 18.92 6.27 -26.55
N TYR A 510 20.01 6.98 -26.22
CA TYR A 510 21.33 6.82 -26.83
C TYR A 510 21.89 5.41 -26.60
N LYS A 511 22.53 4.84 -27.62
CA LYS A 511 23.14 3.49 -27.58
C LYS A 511 24.32 3.41 -26.60
N GLU A 512 24.91 4.56 -26.28
CA GLU A 512 25.99 4.73 -25.32
C GLU A 512 25.54 4.48 -23.87
N ILE A 513 24.22 4.54 -23.59
CA ILE A 513 23.65 4.28 -22.27
C ILE A 513 23.47 2.77 -22.10
N GLN A 514 24.39 2.14 -21.36
CA GLN A 514 24.39 0.69 -21.13
C GLN A 514 23.71 0.30 -19.81
N THR A 515 23.81 1.14 -18.78
CA THR A 515 23.25 0.89 -17.45
C THR A 515 21.72 1.04 -17.44
N GLU A 516 21.05 0.33 -16.52
CA GLU A 516 19.61 0.51 -16.30
C GLU A 516 19.25 1.87 -15.70
N SER A 517 20.11 2.38 -14.82
CA SER A 517 19.95 3.69 -14.18
C SER A 517 20.62 4.79 -14.99
N ILE A 518 19.95 5.92 -15.11
CA ILE A 518 20.44 7.16 -15.69
C ILE A 518 20.36 8.24 -14.62
N LEU A 519 21.46 8.92 -14.34
CA LEU A 519 21.46 10.19 -13.63
C LEU A 519 21.36 11.32 -14.67
N THR A 520 20.22 11.98 -14.77
CA THR A 520 20.10 13.22 -15.55
C THR A 520 20.50 14.39 -14.66
N ILE A 521 21.49 15.17 -15.11
CA ILE A 521 22.03 16.30 -14.36
C ILE A 521 22.29 17.50 -15.27
N ASP A 522 21.93 18.70 -14.80
CA ASP A 522 22.23 19.97 -15.49
C ASP A 522 23.70 20.34 -15.33
N ASP A 523 24.25 21.03 -16.34
CA ASP A 523 25.68 21.37 -16.42
C ASP A 523 26.14 22.45 -15.42
N ASP A 524 25.24 23.00 -14.61
CA ASP A 524 25.49 23.97 -13.54
C ASP A 524 25.27 23.41 -12.12
N ILE A 525 24.97 22.11 -11.98
CA ILE A 525 24.69 21.49 -10.68
C ILE A 525 25.96 21.00 -9.99
N ASN A 526 26.78 21.95 -9.55
CA ASN A 526 28.09 21.65 -8.95
C ASN A 526 28.06 21.48 -7.42
N MET A 527 26.89 21.50 -6.77
CA MET A 527 26.79 21.55 -5.30
C MET A 527 26.49 20.21 -4.61
N LEU A 528 26.20 19.16 -5.39
CA LEU A 528 25.97 17.82 -4.87
C LEU A 528 27.29 17.17 -4.49
N THR A 529 27.33 16.56 -3.31
CA THR A 529 28.48 15.78 -2.85
C THR A 529 28.47 14.37 -3.47
N ALA A 530 29.60 13.67 -3.43
CA ALA A 530 29.68 12.30 -3.93
C ALA A 530 28.74 11.37 -3.13
N ASP A 531 28.66 11.56 -1.81
CA ASP A 531 27.76 10.81 -0.91
C ASP A 531 26.28 11.07 -1.23
N GLU A 532 25.89 12.32 -1.52
CA GLU A 532 24.51 12.65 -1.93
C GLU A 532 24.12 11.92 -3.22
N VAL A 533 25.01 11.88 -4.21
CA VAL A 533 24.75 11.21 -5.50
C VAL A 533 24.69 9.69 -5.33
N ASP A 534 25.65 9.09 -4.62
CA ASP A 534 25.69 7.64 -4.38
C ASP A 534 24.48 7.16 -3.55
N PHE A 535 24.08 7.94 -2.54
CA PHE A 535 22.85 7.67 -1.79
C PHE A 535 21.60 7.78 -2.68
N GLY A 536 21.52 8.79 -3.55
CA GLY A 536 20.43 8.92 -4.51
C GLY A 536 20.30 7.70 -5.42
N TYR A 537 21.43 7.14 -5.87
CA TYR A 537 21.46 5.89 -6.62
C TYR A 537 20.96 4.69 -5.80
N GLU A 538 21.38 4.56 -4.54
CA GLU A 538 20.89 3.48 -3.66
C GLU A 538 19.37 3.56 -3.44
N VAL A 539 18.81 4.76 -3.26
CA VAL A 539 17.36 4.94 -3.16
C VAL A 539 16.66 4.61 -4.47
N TRP A 540 17.24 4.98 -5.61
CA TRP A 540 16.70 4.60 -6.92
C TRP A 540 16.66 3.08 -7.10
N ARG A 541 17.67 2.35 -6.61
CA ARG A 541 17.68 0.87 -6.69
C ARG A 541 16.50 0.23 -5.96
N GLU A 542 15.98 0.85 -4.90
CA GLU A 542 14.78 0.41 -4.18
C GLU A 542 13.47 0.83 -4.86
N PHE A 543 13.52 1.88 -5.70
CA PHE A 543 12.36 2.45 -6.38
C PHE A 543 12.61 2.69 -7.89
N PRO A 544 13.03 1.67 -8.66
CA PRO A 544 13.52 1.86 -10.02
C PRO A 544 12.44 2.31 -11.01
N ASP A 545 11.17 2.10 -10.68
CA ASP A 545 10.02 2.51 -11.48
C ASP A 545 9.63 3.99 -11.30
N ARG A 546 10.32 4.74 -10.44
CA ARG A 546 10.00 6.13 -10.13
C ARG A 546 11.16 7.08 -10.45
N ILE A 547 10.84 8.37 -10.53
CA ILE A 547 11.86 9.42 -10.49
C ILE A 547 12.34 9.55 -9.05
N VAL A 548 13.66 9.45 -8.84
CA VAL A 548 14.31 9.65 -7.55
C VAL A 548 15.30 10.79 -7.69
N GLY A 549 15.18 11.86 -6.93
CA GLY A 549 16.10 12.99 -7.13
C GLY A 549 16.00 14.09 -6.10
N PHE A 550 16.71 15.18 -6.37
CA PHE A 550 17.02 16.19 -5.36
C PHE A 550 16.13 17.43 -5.47
N PRO A 551 15.97 18.12 -6.61
CA PRO A 551 15.14 19.32 -6.65
C PRO A 551 13.67 18.92 -6.73
N SER A 552 12.87 19.26 -5.72
CA SER A 552 11.44 18.91 -5.66
C SER A 552 10.53 20.11 -5.83
N ARG A 553 9.34 19.88 -6.40
CA ARG A 553 8.33 20.89 -6.72
C ARG A 553 6.92 20.36 -6.51
N LEU A 554 5.94 21.26 -6.47
CA LEU A 554 4.55 20.93 -6.20
C LEU A 554 3.63 21.48 -7.31
N HIS A 555 2.54 20.77 -7.58
CA HIS A 555 1.39 21.29 -8.31
C HIS A 555 0.29 21.60 -7.30
N VAL A 556 -0.34 22.77 -7.43
CA VAL A 556 -1.39 23.22 -6.51
C VAL A 556 -2.61 23.60 -7.33
N TRP A 557 -3.80 23.20 -6.87
CA TRP A 557 -5.05 23.67 -7.46
C TRP A 557 -5.37 25.07 -6.94
N ASN A 558 -5.53 26.03 -7.84
CA ASN A 558 -5.99 27.36 -7.47
C ASN A 558 -7.51 27.44 -7.63
N ASN A 559 -8.23 27.48 -6.51
CA ASN A 559 -9.70 27.59 -6.47
C ASN A 559 -10.25 28.85 -7.14
N PHE A 560 -9.50 29.96 -7.16
CA PHE A 560 -9.97 31.22 -7.74
C PHE A 560 -9.88 31.22 -9.26
N SER A 561 -8.80 30.68 -9.82
CA SER A 561 -8.62 30.62 -11.26
C SER A 561 -9.16 29.34 -11.89
N SER A 562 -9.52 28.32 -11.10
CA SER A 562 -9.88 26.98 -11.58
C SER A 562 -8.83 26.37 -12.52
N HIS A 563 -7.57 26.60 -12.21
CA HIS A 563 -6.43 26.08 -12.98
C HIS A 563 -5.36 25.55 -12.02
N TRP A 564 -4.58 24.59 -12.50
CA TRP A 564 -3.40 24.11 -11.79
C TRP A 564 -2.27 25.14 -11.86
N ARG A 565 -1.52 25.28 -10.78
CA ARG A 565 -0.38 26.18 -10.65
C ARG A 565 0.87 25.38 -10.33
N TYR A 566 1.99 25.73 -10.96
CA TYR A 566 3.30 25.25 -10.59
C TYR A 566 3.80 26.04 -9.36
N GLU A 567 4.16 25.33 -8.30
CA GLU A 567 4.66 25.91 -7.05
C GLU A 567 6.13 25.58 -6.84
N SER A 568 6.94 26.64 -6.69
CA SER A 568 8.38 26.56 -6.43
C SER A 568 8.75 26.62 -4.97
N GLU A 569 7.81 26.99 -4.09
CA GLU A 569 8.06 27.04 -2.66
C GLU A 569 8.40 25.67 -2.06
N TRP A 570 9.27 25.70 -1.04
CA TRP A 570 9.80 24.51 -0.37
C TRP A 570 8.84 23.98 0.68
N THR A 571 7.72 23.42 0.25
CA THR A 571 6.76 22.79 1.15
C THR A 571 7.20 21.38 1.55
N ASN A 572 6.53 20.78 2.54
CA ASN A 572 6.74 19.37 2.89
C ASN A 572 6.11 18.41 1.88
N GLN A 573 5.25 18.93 0.99
CA GLN A 573 4.57 18.17 -0.04
C GLN A 573 5.29 18.32 -1.37
N ILE A 574 5.49 17.20 -2.04
CA ILE A 574 6.09 17.17 -3.37
C ILE A 574 5.20 16.39 -4.30
N SER A 575 5.20 16.76 -5.57
CA SER A 575 4.54 15.98 -6.61
C SER A 575 5.42 15.79 -7.84
N MET A 576 6.53 16.51 -7.91
CA MET A 576 7.48 16.47 -9.01
C MET A 576 8.91 16.51 -8.47
N VAL A 577 9.79 15.79 -9.14
CA VAL A 577 11.25 15.90 -8.98
C VAL A 577 11.83 16.35 -10.31
N LEU A 578 12.58 17.44 -10.31
CA LEU A 578 13.13 18.02 -11.54
C LEU A 578 14.28 17.14 -12.05
N THR A 579 14.28 16.90 -13.35
CA THR A 579 15.28 16.05 -14.02
C THR A 579 16.66 16.71 -14.15
N GLY A 580 16.82 17.95 -13.67
CA GLY A 580 18.11 18.62 -13.57
C GLY A 580 19.05 18.01 -12.52
N ALA A 581 18.53 17.18 -11.62
CA ALA A 581 19.34 16.26 -10.81
C ALA A 581 18.44 15.11 -10.31
N ALA A 582 18.30 14.07 -11.13
CA ALA A 582 17.46 12.93 -10.80
C ALA A 582 17.92 11.62 -11.47
N PHE A 583 17.67 10.52 -10.77
CA PHE A 583 17.79 9.16 -11.27
C PHE A 583 16.50 8.68 -11.91
N LEU A 584 16.64 8.07 -13.08
CA LEU A 584 15.58 7.52 -13.92
C LEU A 584 16.01 6.16 -14.44
N HIS A 585 15.05 5.25 -14.63
CA HIS A 585 15.32 4.05 -15.43
C HIS A 585 15.37 4.37 -16.93
N LYS A 586 16.31 3.78 -17.69
CA LYS A 586 16.49 4.02 -19.14
C LYS A 586 15.25 3.80 -20.00
N TYR A 587 14.33 2.96 -19.53
CA TYR A 587 13.02 2.74 -20.13
C TYR A 587 12.20 4.04 -20.26
N TRP A 588 12.32 4.96 -19.29
CA TRP A 588 11.59 6.21 -19.33
C TRP A 588 12.07 7.13 -20.46
N SER A 589 13.35 7.10 -20.81
CA SER A 589 13.89 7.75 -22.01
C SER A 589 13.26 7.19 -23.30
N TYR A 590 13.10 5.86 -23.38
CA TYR A 590 12.40 5.21 -24.50
C TYR A 590 10.92 5.62 -24.56
N MET A 591 10.21 5.59 -23.42
CA MET A 591 8.80 5.98 -23.35
C MET A 591 8.59 7.45 -23.70
N TYR A 592 9.44 8.33 -23.19
CA TYR A 592 9.42 9.77 -23.50
C TYR A 592 9.62 10.00 -25.00
N THR A 593 10.57 9.31 -25.61
CA THR A 593 10.92 9.52 -27.01
C THR A 593 9.91 8.93 -28.00
N TYR A 594 9.39 7.73 -27.72
CA TYR A 594 8.62 6.94 -28.70
C TYR A 594 7.15 6.70 -28.33
N ARG A 595 6.74 6.90 -27.08
CA ARG A 595 5.37 6.58 -26.61
C ARG A 595 4.61 7.78 -26.07
N MET A 596 5.29 8.85 -25.65
CA MET A 596 4.65 10.07 -25.22
C MET A 596 3.82 10.67 -26.36
N PRO A 597 2.60 11.21 -26.10
CA PRO A 597 1.82 11.91 -27.10
C PRO A 597 2.68 12.97 -27.82
N PRO A 598 2.76 12.94 -29.17
CA PRO A 598 3.65 13.83 -29.92
C PRO A 598 3.41 15.32 -29.63
N ILE A 599 2.15 15.68 -29.32
CA ILE A 599 1.75 17.04 -28.96
C ILE A 599 2.49 17.56 -27.70
N ILE A 600 2.72 16.72 -26.69
CA ILE A 600 3.44 17.11 -25.47
C ILE A 600 4.90 17.43 -25.81
N LYS A 601 5.53 16.60 -26.65
CA LYS A 601 6.91 16.84 -27.09
C LYS A 601 7.03 18.12 -27.93
N GLN A 602 6.05 18.40 -28.79
CA GLN A 602 6.01 19.65 -29.55
C GLN A 602 5.88 20.87 -28.62
N ILE A 603 5.04 20.79 -27.58
CA ILE A 603 4.91 21.84 -26.57
C ILE A 603 6.26 22.09 -25.87
N VAL A 604 6.92 21.03 -25.41
CA VAL A 604 8.23 21.12 -24.75
C VAL A 604 9.29 21.72 -25.67
N ASP A 605 9.40 21.21 -26.91
CA ASP A 605 10.41 21.65 -27.88
C ASP A 605 10.18 23.10 -28.33
N SER A 606 8.92 23.53 -28.51
CA SER A 606 8.58 24.90 -28.93
C SER A 606 8.78 25.95 -27.84
N ARG A 607 8.57 25.58 -26.58
CA ARG A 607 8.71 26.49 -25.43
C ARG A 607 10.11 26.49 -24.82
N MET A 608 10.95 25.52 -25.19
CA MET A 608 12.25 25.28 -24.53
C MET A 608 12.09 25.23 -23.00
N ASN A 609 11.06 24.51 -22.52
CA ASN A 609 10.71 24.40 -21.10
C ASN A 609 9.83 23.16 -20.86
N CYS A 610 9.57 22.83 -19.59
CA CYS A 610 8.62 21.81 -19.14
C CYS A 610 8.96 20.35 -19.50
N GLU A 611 10.20 20.07 -19.92
CA GLU A 611 10.65 18.71 -20.22
C GLU A 611 10.66 17.83 -18.96
N ASP A 612 11.01 18.44 -17.82
CA ASP A 612 10.98 17.82 -16.49
C ASP A 612 9.54 17.51 -16.03
N ILE A 613 8.61 18.46 -16.22
CA ILE A 613 7.19 18.29 -15.95
C ILE A 613 6.61 17.18 -16.83
N ALA A 614 6.93 17.17 -18.13
CA ALA A 614 6.49 16.15 -19.06
C ALA A 614 6.97 14.75 -18.64
N MET A 615 8.23 14.63 -18.19
CA MET A 615 8.75 13.37 -17.66
C MET A 615 8.02 12.91 -16.39
N ASN A 616 7.76 13.84 -15.45
CA ASN A 616 6.99 13.53 -14.24
C ASN A 616 5.55 13.09 -14.58
N PHE A 617 4.88 13.77 -15.52
CA PHE A 617 3.55 13.39 -16.00
C PHE A 617 3.55 12.00 -16.64
N LEU A 618 4.54 11.70 -17.49
CA LEU A 618 4.68 10.38 -18.12
C LEU A 618 4.78 9.26 -17.07
N ILE A 619 5.72 9.40 -16.14
CA ILE A 619 6.00 8.38 -15.14
C ILE A 619 4.82 8.26 -14.16
N ALA A 620 4.27 9.37 -13.68
CA ALA A 620 3.12 9.35 -12.79
C ALA A 620 1.87 8.77 -13.48
N ASN A 621 1.67 9.03 -14.77
CA ASN A 621 0.52 8.51 -15.50
C ASN A 621 0.62 6.99 -15.73
N VAL A 622 1.81 6.48 -16.05
CA VAL A 622 2.03 5.05 -16.28
C VAL A 622 2.01 4.27 -14.98
N THR A 623 2.68 4.78 -13.93
CA THR A 623 2.89 4.02 -12.68
C THR A 623 1.84 4.33 -11.61
N ASN A 624 1.08 5.42 -11.76
CA ASN A 624 0.20 5.98 -10.73
C ASN A 624 0.91 6.26 -9.39
N LYS A 625 2.24 6.44 -9.39
CA LYS A 625 3.07 6.71 -8.20
C LYS A 625 3.63 8.13 -8.17
N PRO A 626 3.75 8.75 -6.98
CA PRO A 626 4.48 9.99 -6.81
C PRO A 626 6.00 9.74 -6.89
N PRO A 627 6.80 10.77 -7.19
CA PRO A 627 8.27 10.67 -7.19
C PRO A 627 8.84 10.52 -5.78
N ILE A 628 10.15 10.25 -5.68
CA ILE A 628 10.89 10.16 -4.42
C ILE A 628 11.88 11.32 -4.31
N LYS A 629 11.75 12.13 -3.26
CA LYS A 629 12.76 13.12 -2.88
C LYS A 629 13.83 12.45 -2.02
N VAL A 630 15.08 12.72 -2.33
CA VAL A 630 16.23 12.33 -1.51
C VAL A 630 16.88 13.56 -0.90
N THR A 631 17.44 13.39 0.30
CA THR A 631 18.29 14.38 1.01
C THR A 631 17.56 15.67 1.42
N PRO A 632 18.00 16.35 2.49
CA PRO A 632 17.37 17.57 2.97
C PRO A 632 17.59 18.77 2.05
N ARG A 633 18.59 18.74 1.15
CA ARG A 633 19.04 19.90 0.38
C ARG A 633 17.89 20.55 -0.37
N LYS A 634 17.74 21.86 -0.14
CA LYS A 634 16.75 22.70 -0.80
C LYS A 634 17.44 23.59 -1.84
N LYS A 635 18.55 24.24 -1.53
CA LYS A 635 19.12 25.20 -2.49
C LYS A 635 19.93 24.53 -3.60
N PHE A 636 19.52 24.76 -4.85
CA PHE A 636 20.21 24.34 -6.08
C PHE A 636 20.68 25.55 -6.92
N LYS A 637 21.33 26.54 -6.28
CA LYS A 637 21.81 27.74 -6.98
C LYS A 637 23.33 27.64 -7.20
N CYS A 638 23.75 27.86 -8.44
CA CYS A 638 25.15 28.07 -8.80
C CYS A 638 25.65 29.40 -8.19
N PRO A 639 26.67 29.38 -7.31
CA PRO A 639 27.20 30.60 -6.67
C PRO A 639 27.93 31.54 -7.64
N GLU A 640 28.47 30.98 -8.73
CA GLU A 640 29.36 31.66 -9.68
C GLU A 640 28.65 32.13 -10.95
N CYS A 641 27.37 31.77 -11.12
CA CYS A 641 26.60 32.08 -12.31
C CYS A 641 25.97 33.47 -12.21
N THR A 642 26.32 34.38 -13.11
CA THR A 642 25.70 35.71 -13.24
C THR A 642 24.22 35.58 -13.63
N ASN A 643 23.33 36.28 -12.90
CA ASN A 643 21.86 36.17 -12.99
C ASN A 643 21.24 36.38 -14.39
N ASN A 644 21.98 36.91 -15.37
CA ASN A 644 21.44 37.29 -16.68
C ASN A 644 21.34 36.14 -17.70
N GLU A 645 21.88 34.94 -17.39
CA GLU A 645 21.92 33.78 -18.31
C GLU A 645 21.14 32.55 -17.82
N MET A 646 20.34 32.68 -16.76
CA MET A 646 19.57 31.56 -16.18
C MET A 646 18.11 31.56 -16.67
N LEU A 647 17.70 30.50 -17.37
CA LEU A 647 16.32 30.31 -17.86
C LEU A 647 15.25 30.43 -16.74
N SER A 648 15.61 30.09 -15.50
CA SER A 648 14.71 30.14 -14.33
C SER A 648 14.58 31.53 -13.69
N ALA A 649 15.37 32.52 -14.09
CA ALA A 649 15.34 33.87 -13.54
C ALA A 649 14.23 34.75 -14.15
N ASP A 650 13.64 34.33 -15.29
CA ASP A 650 12.53 35.03 -15.95
C ASP A 650 11.19 34.70 -15.26
N LEU A 651 10.41 35.72 -14.90
CA LEU A 651 9.05 35.55 -14.35
C LEU A 651 8.11 34.84 -15.34
N ASN A 652 8.35 34.95 -16.65
CA ASN A 652 7.59 34.20 -17.65
C ASN A 652 7.84 32.70 -17.53
N HIS A 653 9.02 32.27 -17.09
CA HIS A 653 9.37 30.85 -16.93
C HIS A 653 8.41 30.10 -16.01
N MET A 654 8.02 30.74 -14.90
CA MET A 654 7.10 30.15 -13.90
C MET A 654 5.65 30.10 -14.39
N ARG A 655 5.24 31.09 -15.20
CA ARG A 655 3.92 31.14 -15.84
C ARG A 655 3.80 30.05 -16.90
N GLU A 656 4.81 29.88 -17.74
CA GLU A 656 4.88 28.83 -18.75
C GLU A 656 4.77 27.43 -18.12
N ARG A 657 5.49 27.17 -17.02
CA ARG A 657 5.38 25.90 -16.28
C ARG A 657 3.97 25.61 -15.77
N SER A 658 3.27 26.64 -15.27
CA SER A 658 1.86 26.49 -14.86
C SER A 658 0.96 26.17 -16.07
N TYR A 659 1.22 26.78 -17.23
CA TYR A 659 0.48 26.48 -18.46
C TYR A 659 0.70 25.04 -18.91
N CYS A 660 1.95 24.56 -18.92
CA CYS A 660 2.29 23.18 -19.26
C CYS A 660 1.53 22.15 -18.42
N ILE A 661 1.42 22.37 -17.09
CA ILE A 661 0.66 21.47 -16.21
C ILE A 661 -0.81 21.38 -16.66
N ASN A 662 -1.44 22.51 -16.99
CA ASN A 662 -2.83 22.53 -17.43
C ASN A 662 -3.01 21.84 -18.79
N GLU A 663 -2.17 22.14 -19.77
CA GLU A 663 -2.22 21.49 -21.08
C GLU A 663 -2.01 19.98 -20.98
N PHE A 664 -1.00 19.54 -20.24
CA PHE A 664 -0.73 18.12 -20.08
C PHE A 664 -1.89 17.41 -19.37
N THR A 665 -2.52 18.07 -18.40
CA THR A 665 -3.72 17.56 -17.72
C THR A 665 -4.88 17.35 -18.71
N GLN A 666 -5.09 18.30 -19.62
CA GLN A 666 -6.11 18.19 -20.68
C GLN A 666 -5.78 17.05 -21.64
N ILE A 667 -4.53 16.95 -22.11
CA ILE A 667 -4.08 15.92 -23.05
C ILE A 667 -4.19 14.52 -22.46
N TYR A 668 -3.85 14.34 -21.18
CA TYR A 668 -3.98 13.06 -20.49
C TYR A 668 -5.41 12.77 -19.98
N GLY A 669 -6.32 13.75 -20.04
CA GLY A 669 -7.71 13.62 -19.57
C GLY A 669 -7.89 13.52 -18.05
N ARG A 670 -6.81 13.72 -17.27
CA ARG A 670 -6.80 13.70 -15.80
C ARG A 670 -5.51 14.36 -15.27
N MET A 671 -5.47 14.69 -13.98
CA MET A 671 -4.23 15.07 -13.29
C MET A 671 -3.50 13.80 -12.81
N PRO A 672 -2.37 13.39 -13.43
CA PRO A 672 -1.65 12.18 -13.02
C PRO A 672 -0.71 12.43 -11.83
N LEU A 673 -0.24 13.67 -11.63
CA LEU A 673 0.64 14.01 -10.53
C LEU A 673 -0.06 13.82 -9.19
N ARG A 674 0.68 13.37 -8.17
CA ARG A 674 0.17 13.14 -6.82
C ARG A 674 1.09 13.79 -5.80
N ALA A 675 0.52 14.57 -4.89
CA ALA A 675 1.27 15.12 -3.77
C ALA A 675 1.58 14.03 -2.75
N VAL A 676 2.80 14.04 -2.21
CA VAL A 676 3.27 13.13 -1.17
C VAL A 676 4.18 13.87 -0.18
N GLU A 677 4.15 13.44 1.08
CA GLU A 677 5.08 13.87 2.12
C GLU A 677 6.05 12.73 2.40
N PHE A 678 7.04 12.56 1.53
CA PHE A 678 8.03 11.50 1.65
C PHE A 678 9.41 11.98 1.21
N ARG A 679 10.40 11.77 2.09
CA ARG A 679 11.82 11.97 1.81
C ARG A 679 12.60 10.76 2.30
N ALA A 680 13.50 10.26 1.46
CA ALA A 680 14.47 9.24 1.88
C ALA A 680 15.74 9.92 2.40
N ASP A 681 16.16 9.52 3.59
CA ASP A 681 17.42 9.90 4.25
C ASP A 681 18.19 8.62 4.65
N PRO A 682 19.53 8.67 4.78
CA PRO A 682 20.31 7.55 5.32
C PRO A 682 19.89 7.19 6.75
N VAL A 683 20.03 5.92 7.13
CA VAL A 683 19.57 5.36 8.42
C VAL A 683 20.12 6.11 9.65
N LEU A 684 21.30 6.71 9.56
CA LEU A 684 21.97 7.46 10.65
C LEU A 684 22.00 8.98 10.40
N PHE A 685 21.11 9.47 9.55
CA PHE A 685 21.03 10.89 9.23
C PHE A 685 20.60 11.70 10.46
N LYS A 686 21.42 12.69 10.84
CA LYS A 686 21.29 13.51 12.07
C LYS A 686 21.45 12.78 13.41
N ASP A 687 21.73 11.48 13.40
CA ASP A 687 22.07 10.77 14.63
C ASP A 687 23.45 11.20 15.15
N ASN A 688 23.56 11.30 16.47
CA ASN A 688 24.81 11.57 17.18
C ASN A 688 25.68 10.30 17.20
N PHE A 689 26.19 9.95 16.03
CA PHE A 689 26.99 8.74 15.78
C PHE A 689 28.30 9.13 15.08
N PRO A 690 29.44 8.48 15.38
CA PRO A 690 30.72 8.82 14.78
C PRO A 690 30.70 8.79 13.25
N GLU A 691 31.20 9.85 12.59
CA GLU A 691 31.15 10.00 11.13
C GLU A 691 31.81 8.83 10.39
N LYS A 692 32.92 8.29 10.93
CA LYS A 692 33.64 7.15 10.35
C LYS A 692 32.80 5.87 10.22
N LEU A 693 31.70 5.76 10.96
CA LEU A 693 30.80 4.60 10.92
C LEU A 693 29.53 4.89 10.09
N LYS A 694 29.32 6.13 9.67
CA LYS A 694 28.24 6.50 8.76
C LYS A 694 28.68 6.16 7.34
N ARG A 695 27.88 5.35 6.64
CA ARG A 695 28.15 5.01 5.23
C ARG A 695 28.11 6.23 4.32
N PHE A 696 27.23 7.18 4.61
CA PHE A 696 27.13 8.47 3.92
C PHE A 696 27.33 9.55 4.98
N SER A 697 28.52 10.14 4.99
CA SER A 697 28.97 11.09 6.01
C SER A 697 28.81 12.54 5.53
N ASP A 698 28.99 12.79 4.24
CA ASP A 698 28.88 14.11 3.62
C ASP A 698 27.52 14.32 2.97
N MET A 699 26.47 14.21 3.77
CA MET A 699 25.09 14.48 3.36
C MET A 699 24.82 15.97 3.53
N GLY A 700 25.06 16.74 2.47
CA GLY A 700 25.04 18.20 2.45
C GLY A 700 23.94 18.90 3.27
N THR A 701 24.23 20.14 3.69
CA THR A 701 23.30 20.95 4.51
C THR A 701 22.24 21.67 3.68
N LEU A 702 21.15 22.10 4.34
CA LEU A 702 19.94 22.71 3.76
C LEU A 702 20.16 23.83 2.71
#